data_AF-A0A518CGU9-F1
#
_entry.id   AF-A0A518CGU9-F1
#
_cell.length_a   1.000
_cell.length_b   1.000
_cell.length_c   1.000
_cell.angle_alpha   90.00
_cell.angle_beta   90.00
_cell.angle_gamma   90.00
#
_symmetry.space_group_name_H-M   'P 1'
#
loop_
_entity.id
_entity.type
_entity.pdbx_description
1 polymer ?
#
loop_
_entity_poly.entity_id
_entity_poly.type
_entity_poly.pdbx_seq_one_letter_code
_entity_poly.pdbx_strand_id
1 'polypeptide(L)'
;MFQRTIAVVVRALFHSMTNQRRKSASFHSHKNDLVSSGIEALETRQMLSGTGPVGTSPDTDVSYQQNFEENTDGIQIVTPATTSVFEKLGDHSLQFNDIGRTGLSLATVDLASELPETFLVSTEFEAVSGAGRWTDAFIIFDYKSETDFKFAGTFVGQNEWVIGQYSEQNFQDRRVTVDWDDDDRHIRANHEYHMEILVFGSSVELSVDGESVATYDFGEELNQNPVGLASYFALTRFDNLNVAVPSGADFPHFEGFDYGEATALASNTPEKVSVITSDSEGYLKLDSTVGGGLGLASLEMSAPLPLNFDISAEMMSVSSPGKWHDGFVIFDYVSDTDFKYAGAFHGQNQWAIGHYEGNWGNRELVVDWDDLGKTIDVGTSYEIFLDINDNSVTMRVGQELIGTAEFAENLNGGDIGLASFNANTWFKSFRVQDVIIGAYANIPISEDFESGTTGELTPVGTTTGTVSTYDDSQVLKLDNASTSGTEFAILPVGTPLPHKFNVSADLVFESGSVAQMDGFIVFDFVDELNYKYAGLKTDQVWVIGESVDGVNNEVESYLFSNEARFVDQGQKYTFHLAVNGNTAELTVNGETLVTADFDSPAYKGTVGLAVSNGSTLFDNFQLDEAIEKVVDFSPDYREDFRVTLAGQFDHYNEQLWEKQRIGGDYYNTVDGTVTGELGVLIQRTPYELPENFSIGTTLVSHSPGIGEVVDREYNGFVIFDYVDETDFKYAGFLPEAGKWIIGHYLGDFDTPITSVDASIETDEEYSIELRVYGAEVELFVGGSLMASAEFDNAVNGGDTGLGAKGAETSFGNFRLDEIASSVAVPAATDSVFAEVGGGLLD
;
A
#
# COMPACT_ATOMS: atom_id res chain seq x y z
N MET A 1 -58.24 5.61 -45.68
CA MET A 1 -57.39 6.49 -46.51
C MET A 1 -56.05 5.75 -46.67
N PHE A 2 -55.55 5.67 -47.90
CA PHE A 2 -54.61 4.67 -48.44
C PHE A 2 -53.30 4.51 -47.63
N GLN A 3 -52.85 3.31 -47.23
CA GLN A 3 -52.19 2.20 -47.97
C GLN A 3 -50.75 2.52 -48.45
N ARG A 4 -49.71 1.87 -47.90
CA ARG A 4 -48.90 0.82 -48.57
C ARG A 4 -47.54 0.50 -47.90
N THR A 5 -47.38 -0.80 -47.67
CA THR A 5 -46.17 -1.65 -47.62
C THR A 5 -45.30 -1.52 -48.87
N ILE A 6 -44.00 -1.86 -48.81
CA ILE A 6 -43.26 -2.71 -49.78
C ILE A 6 -41.82 -2.99 -49.27
N ALA A 7 -41.51 -4.27 -49.15
CA ALA A 7 -40.16 -4.85 -49.22
C ALA A 7 -39.81 -5.14 -50.70
N VAL A 8 -38.53 -5.30 -51.07
CA VAL A 8 -38.03 -6.42 -51.93
C VAL A 8 -36.56 -6.22 -52.37
N VAL A 9 -35.92 -7.38 -52.42
CA VAL A 9 -34.58 -7.84 -52.85
C VAL A 9 -34.32 -7.70 -54.38
N VAL A 10 -33.03 -7.79 -54.78
CA VAL A 10 -32.46 -8.56 -55.95
C VAL A 10 -31.60 -7.73 -56.95
N ARG A 11 -30.27 -7.94 -56.86
CA ARG A 11 -29.35 -8.61 -57.82
C ARG A 11 -29.23 -8.14 -59.31
N ALA A 12 -27.97 -7.85 -59.65
CA ALA A 12 -27.16 -8.32 -60.81
C ALA A 12 -27.14 -7.62 -62.19
N LEU A 13 -25.90 -7.55 -62.73
CA LEU A 13 -25.39 -7.84 -64.11
C LEU A 13 -24.56 -6.69 -64.73
N PHE A 14 -23.44 -6.82 -65.47
CA PHE A 14 -22.42 -7.85 -65.79
C PHE A 14 -21.27 -7.17 -66.59
N HIS A 15 -20.03 -7.71 -66.49
CA HIS A 15 -18.90 -7.74 -67.48
C HIS A 15 -18.12 -6.44 -67.85
N SER A 16 -16.77 -6.41 -67.92
CA SER A 16 -15.92 -7.18 -68.87
C SER A 16 -14.39 -6.91 -68.71
N MET A 17 -13.55 -7.97 -68.86
CA MET A 17 -12.19 -8.04 -69.47
C MET A 17 -10.96 -7.34 -68.80
N THR A 18 -9.71 -7.84 -68.71
CA THR A 18 -8.97 -9.08 -69.09
C THR A 18 -7.56 -9.06 -68.46
N ASN A 19 -6.91 -10.25 -68.35
CA ASN A 19 -5.45 -10.53 -68.48
C ASN A 19 -4.44 -10.02 -67.41
N GLN A 20 -3.31 -10.65 -67.08
CA GLN A 20 -2.76 -12.03 -67.14
C GLN A 20 -1.32 -11.96 -66.54
N ARG A 21 -0.89 -13.02 -65.82
CA ARG A 21 0.52 -13.51 -65.58
C ARG A 21 1.45 -12.69 -64.66
N ARG A 22 1.90 -13.24 -63.50
CA ARG A 22 3.02 -14.19 -63.23
C ARG A 22 4.43 -13.67 -63.57
N LYS A 23 5.29 -13.47 -62.55
CA LYS A 23 6.45 -14.35 -62.21
C LYS A 23 7.34 -13.79 -61.10
N SER A 24 7.78 -14.70 -60.24
CA SER A 24 8.84 -14.61 -59.23
C SER A 24 10.23 -14.99 -59.79
N ALA A 25 11.28 -14.61 -59.05
CA ALA A 25 12.46 -15.41 -58.64
C ALA A 25 13.88 -14.89 -59.00
N SER A 26 14.64 -14.61 -57.92
CA SER A 26 16.02 -15.03 -57.56
C SER A 26 17.26 -14.73 -58.42
N PHE A 27 18.43 -14.81 -57.74
CA PHE A 27 19.85 -15.07 -58.13
C PHE A 27 20.77 -13.98 -57.53
N HIS A 28 21.95 -14.20 -56.92
CA HIS A 28 22.74 -15.36 -56.48
C HIS A 28 23.94 -14.85 -55.64
N SER A 29 24.52 -15.70 -54.78
CA SER A 29 25.73 -15.49 -53.96
C SER A 29 27.04 -15.53 -54.75
N HIS A 30 28.16 -15.00 -54.21
CA HIS A 30 29.52 -15.57 -54.35
C HIS A 30 30.47 -15.19 -53.19
N LYS A 31 31.43 -16.10 -52.93
CA LYS A 31 32.36 -16.25 -51.78
C LYS A 31 33.76 -15.62 -52.01
N ASN A 32 34.43 -15.30 -50.89
CA ASN A 32 35.85 -15.40 -50.46
C ASN A 32 37.03 -15.26 -51.45
N ASP A 33 38.08 -14.51 -51.09
CA ASP A 33 39.29 -15.04 -50.39
C ASP A 33 40.37 -13.98 -50.08
N LEU A 34 41.21 -14.35 -49.09
CA LEU A 34 42.28 -13.71 -48.32
C LEU A 34 43.53 -13.18 -49.10
N VAL A 35 44.38 -12.35 -48.44
CA VAL A 35 45.80 -12.66 -48.08
C VAL A 35 46.62 -11.44 -47.56
N SER A 36 47.25 -11.64 -46.37
CA SER A 36 48.50 -11.06 -45.77
C SER A 36 48.64 -9.54 -45.57
N SER A 37 49.27 -8.93 -44.56
CA SER A 37 50.27 -9.26 -43.51
C SER A 37 50.44 -7.95 -42.70
N GLY A 38 50.80 -7.84 -41.43
CA GLY A 38 51.29 -8.76 -40.42
C GLY A 38 51.70 -7.97 -39.16
N ILE A 39 52.11 -8.74 -38.15
CA ILE A 39 52.85 -8.40 -36.93
C ILE A 39 52.02 -7.92 -35.73
N GLU A 40 51.93 -8.89 -34.82
CA GLU A 40 51.44 -8.90 -33.45
C GLU A 40 52.29 -8.05 -32.50
N ALA A 41 51.62 -7.50 -31.47
CA ALA A 41 52.11 -7.54 -30.09
C ALA A 41 50.91 -7.79 -29.16
N LEU A 42 50.73 -9.07 -28.80
CA LEU A 42 50.10 -9.58 -27.56
C LEU A 42 51.00 -9.15 -26.38
N GLU A 43 50.60 -8.91 -25.13
CA GLU A 43 49.39 -9.08 -24.31
C GLU A 43 49.65 -8.23 -23.04
N THR A 44 48.68 -7.69 -22.30
CA THR A 44 47.96 -8.44 -21.26
C THR A 44 46.78 -7.64 -20.66
N ARG A 45 45.61 -8.31 -20.61
CA ARG A 45 44.54 -8.31 -19.57
C ARG A 45 43.83 -6.96 -19.28
N GLN A 46 42.60 -6.71 -19.76
CA GLN A 46 41.29 -7.32 -19.40
C GLN A 46 41.02 -7.15 -17.88
N MET A 47 40.00 -6.41 -17.43
CA MET A 47 38.55 -6.70 -17.36
C MET A 47 37.89 -5.45 -16.69
N LEU A 48 36.63 -5.00 -16.84
CA LEU A 48 35.43 -5.49 -17.51
C LEU A 48 34.48 -4.28 -17.72
N SER A 49 34.07 -4.01 -18.96
CA SER A 49 32.94 -3.14 -19.30
C SER A 49 31.73 -4.02 -19.62
N GLY A 50 30.63 -3.86 -18.89
CA GLY A 50 29.35 -4.49 -19.22
C GLY A 50 28.61 -3.65 -20.27
N THR A 51 28.62 -4.10 -21.52
CA THR A 51 27.77 -3.54 -22.59
C THR A 51 26.42 -4.25 -22.60
N GLY A 52 25.38 -3.57 -22.12
CA GLY A 52 23.97 -3.81 -22.48
C GLY A 52 23.55 -2.91 -23.64
N PRO A 53 22.42 -3.18 -24.31
CA PRO A 53 22.01 -2.44 -25.51
C PRO A 53 21.71 -0.98 -25.17
N VAL A 54 22.26 -0.06 -25.98
CA VAL A 54 22.04 1.39 -25.92
C VAL A 54 20.55 1.68 -26.08
N GLY A 55 19.86 1.85 -24.96
CA GLY A 55 18.71 2.74 -24.86
C GLY A 55 19.25 4.15 -24.88
N THR A 56 18.73 4.99 -25.76
CA THR A 56 18.97 6.43 -25.75
C THR A 56 18.22 7.04 -24.56
N SER A 57 18.78 6.93 -23.36
CA SER A 57 18.54 7.95 -22.33
C SER A 57 19.54 9.07 -22.60
N PRO A 58 19.11 10.33 -22.75
CA PRO A 58 20.05 11.43 -22.59
C PRO A 58 20.58 11.33 -21.16
N ASP A 59 21.88 11.18 -21.03
CA ASP A 59 22.57 11.26 -19.75
C ASP A 59 22.44 12.72 -19.29
N THR A 60 21.51 13.00 -18.38
CA THR A 60 21.26 14.33 -17.80
C THR A 60 21.99 14.50 -16.47
N ASP A 61 23.08 13.76 -16.25
CA ASP A 61 23.84 13.82 -15.02
C ASP A 61 24.67 15.11 -14.99
N VAL A 62 24.12 16.12 -14.31
CA VAL A 62 24.78 17.40 -14.02
C VAL A 62 25.60 17.33 -12.72
N SER A 63 25.65 16.17 -12.07
CA SER A 63 26.39 16.00 -10.82
C SER A 63 27.90 16.05 -11.08
N TYR A 64 28.58 16.92 -10.35
CA TYR A 64 30.03 17.07 -10.40
C TYR A 64 30.58 17.23 -8.99
N GLN A 65 31.58 16.42 -8.64
CA GLN A 65 32.27 16.50 -7.35
C GLN A 65 33.78 16.52 -7.55
N GLN A 66 34.45 17.38 -6.79
CA GLN A 66 35.90 17.48 -6.79
C GLN A 66 36.42 17.88 -5.40
N ASN A 67 37.20 16.98 -4.81
CA ASN A 67 37.90 17.17 -3.53
C ASN A 67 39.41 17.37 -3.70
N PHE A 68 39.91 17.46 -4.95
CA PHE A 68 41.29 17.80 -5.31
C PHE A 68 42.40 16.85 -4.82
N GLU A 69 42.06 15.72 -4.20
CA GLU A 69 43.02 14.76 -3.63
C GLU A 69 43.85 14.02 -4.70
N GLU A 70 43.28 13.82 -5.88
CA GLU A 70 43.95 13.06 -6.96
C GLU A 70 44.41 13.96 -8.12
N ASN A 71 43.57 14.92 -8.53
CA ASN A 71 43.78 15.76 -9.71
C ASN A 71 42.80 16.96 -9.72
N THR A 72 42.73 17.65 -10.87
CA THR A 72 41.76 18.73 -11.13
C THR A 72 40.84 18.37 -12.31
N ASP A 73 40.56 17.09 -12.52
CA ASP A 73 39.77 16.61 -13.65
C ASP A 73 38.35 17.20 -13.59
N GLY A 74 37.83 17.57 -14.75
CA GLY A 74 36.53 18.25 -14.89
C GLY A 74 36.51 19.72 -14.45
N ILE A 75 37.65 20.31 -14.07
CA ILE A 75 37.78 21.77 -13.91
C ILE A 75 38.58 22.37 -15.07
N GLN A 76 38.00 23.39 -15.71
CA GLN A 76 38.68 24.27 -16.64
C GLN A 76 39.35 25.42 -15.89
N ILE A 77 40.67 25.33 -15.72
CA ILE A 77 41.48 26.39 -15.11
C ILE A 77 41.67 27.52 -16.14
N VAL A 78 40.95 28.62 -15.93
CA VAL A 78 41.03 29.78 -16.84
C VAL A 78 42.26 30.64 -16.55
N THR A 79 42.74 30.64 -15.30
CA THR A 79 43.90 31.45 -14.86
C THR A 79 45.04 30.57 -14.31
N PRO A 80 45.73 29.78 -15.16
CA PRO A 80 46.71 28.79 -14.71
C PRO A 80 47.98 29.38 -14.09
N ALA A 81 48.25 30.67 -14.30
CA ALA A 81 49.43 31.34 -13.75
C ALA A 81 49.35 31.54 -12.22
N THR A 82 48.13 31.57 -11.67
CA THR A 82 47.82 31.84 -10.26
C THR A 82 47.08 30.67 -9.60
N THR A 83 46.82 29.60 -10.34
CA THR A 83 46.08 28.42 -9.85
C THR A 83 47.01 27.22 -9.67
N SER A 84 46.86 26.52 -8.54
CA SER A 84 47.63 25.30 -8.22
C SER A 84 46.87 24.43 -7.22
N VAL A 85 47.10 23.11 -7.20
CA VAL A 85 46.69 22.27 -6.06
C VAL A 85 47.69 22.45 -4.92
N PHE A 86 47.20 22.73 -3.71
CA PHE A 86 48.01 22.95 -2.51
C PHE A 86 47.82 21.81 -1.52
N GLU A 87 48.93 21.24 -1.04
CA GLU A 87 48.96 20.17 -0.04
C GLU A 87 49.26 20.71 1.36
N LYS A 88 48.45 20.33 2.36
CA LYS A 88 48.70 20.59 3.78
C LYS A 88 48.33 19.36 4.60
N LEU A 89 49.35 18.76 5.22
CA LEU A 89 49.20 17.59 6.10
C LEU A 89 48.59 16.34 5.43
N GLY A 90 48.58 16.28 4.10
CA GLY A 90 48.03 15.17 3.33
C GLY A 90 46.76 15.54 2.56
N ASP A 91 46.08 16.61 2.95
CA ASP A 91 44.86 17.10 2.29
C ASP A 91 45.22 18.08 1.16
N HIS A 92 44.51 17.99 0.05
CA HIS A 92 44.73 18.79 -1.15
C HIS A 92 43.55 19.72 -1.41
N SER A 93 43.84 20.98 -1.73
CA SER A 93 42.82 21.97 -2.09
C SER A 93 43.21 22.74 -3.34
N LEU A 94 42.22 23.22 -4.09
CA LEU A 94 42.45 24.16 -5.18
C LEU A 94 42.84 25.52 -4.60
N GLN A 95 44.05 25.98 -4.87
CA GLN A 95 44.54 27.27 -4.40
C GLN A 95 44.62 28.27 -5.54
N PHE A 96 43.91 29.39 -5.38
CA PHE A 96 44.15 30.62 -6.11
C PHE A 96 45.11 31.50 -5.32
N ASN A 97 46.20 31.92 -5.95
CA ASN A 97 47.29 32.65 -5.33
C ASN A 97 47.54 33.96 -6.07
N ASP A 98 46.71 34.97 -5.76
CA ASP A 98 46.83 36.31 -6.32
C ASP A 98 47.71 37.27 -5.50
N ILE A 99 48.73 36.73 -4.82
CA ILE A 99 49.68 37.54 -4.03
C ILE A 99 50.34 38.59 -4.93
N GLY A 100 50.35 39.83 -4.47
CA GLY A 100 50.92 40.95 -5.22
C GLY A 100 49.91 41.65 -6.14
N ARG A 101 48.61 41.34 -5.98
CA ARG A 101 47.49 41.95 -6.72
C ARG A 101 47.53 41.63 -8.21
N THR A 102 47.69 40.34 -8.53
CA THR A 102 47.77 39.85 -9.92
C THR A 102 46.44 39.88 -10.66
N GLY A 103 45.31 40.01 -9.96
CA GLY A 103 44.00 40.20 -10.56
C GLY A 103 42.98 39.22 -10.03
N LEU A 104 42.16 38.74 -10.95
CA LEU A 104 41.16 37.70 -10.77
C LEU A 104 41.80 36.34 -11.07
N SER A 105 41.62 35.38 -10.17
CA SER A 105 41.75 33.96 -10.48
C SER A 105 40.38 33.33 -10.57
N LEU A 106 40.21 32.44 -11.53
CA LEU A 106 38.96 31.72 -11.76
C LEU A 106 39.19 30.34 -12.37
N ALA A 107 38.25 29.45 -12.08
CA ALA A 107 38.13 28.13 -12.69
C ALA A 107 36.64 27.76 -12.81
N THR A 108 36.26 27.08 -13.89
CA THR A 108 34.88 26.67 -14.15
C THR A 108 34.75 25.16 -14.22
N VAL A 109 33.58 24.64 -13.88
CA VAL A 109 33.27 23.21 -14.02
C VAL A 109 32.95 22.88 -15.48
N ASP A 110 33.49 21.77 -15.96
CA ASP A 110 33.20 21.19 -17.27
C ASP A 110 31.98 20.27 -17.16
N LEU A 111 30.79 20.80 -17.49
CA LEU A 111 29.53 20.07 -17.38
C LEU A 111 29.21 19.35 -18.69
N ALA A 112 28.72 18.10 -18.58
CA ALA A 112 28.34 17.28 -19.72
C ALA A 112 27.06 17.78 -20.43
N SER A 113 26.22 18.53 -19.72
CA SER A 113 24.96 19.11 -20.20
C SER A 113 24.70 20.49 -19.60
N GLU A 114 23.67 21.18 -20.09
CA GLU A 114 23.14 22.40 -19.45
C GLU A 114 22.65 22.08 -18.03
N LEU A 115 22.70 23.07 -17.14
CA LEU A 115 22.18 22.93 -15.78
C LEU A 115 20.65 22.87 -15.80
N PRO A 116 20.01 22.10 -14.92
CA PRO A 116 18.55 22.16 -14.73
C PRO A 116 18.12 23.52 -14.21
N GLU A 117 16.80 23.78 -14.21
CA GLU A 117 16.23 25.02 -13.67
C GLU A 117 16.57 25.20 -12.18
N THR A 118 16.63 24.09 -11.43
CA THR A 118 17.06 24.05 -10.03
C THR A 118 18.38 23.31 -9.90
N PHE A 119 19.42 23.96 -9.39
CA PHE A 119 20.70 23.32 -9.09
C PHE A 119 21.37 23.99 -7.89
N LEU A 120 22.27 23.26 -7.23
CA LEU A 120 23.11 23.81 -6.17
C LEU A 120 24.59 23.77 -6.55
N VAL A 121 25.36 24.70 -5.99
CA VAL A 121 26.82 24.69 -6.03
C VAL A 121 27.33 24.91 -4.61
N SER A 122 28.14 24.01 -4.09
CA SER A 122 28.75 24.14 -2.77
C SER A 122 30.26 23.89 -2.78
N THR A 123 30.96 24.49 -1.83
CA THR A 123 32.41 24.33 -1.64
C THR A 123 32.79 24.73 -0.21
N GLU A 124 33.83 24.10 0.31
CA GLU A 124 34.53 24.61 1.49
C GLU A 124 35.61 25.60 1.03
N PHE A 125 35.79 26.72 1.74
CA PHE A 125 36.86 27.65 1.42
C PHE A 125 37.61 28.20 2.63
N GLU A 126 38.93 28.41 2.47
CA GLU A 126 39.80 29.10 3.43
C GLU A 126 40.39 30.36 2.77
N ALA A 127 39.95 31.55 3.20
CA ALA A 127 40.56 32.82 2.79
C ALA A 127 41.81 33.12 3.63
N VAL A 128 43.01 33.00 3.04
CA VAL A 128 44.28 33.04 3.79
C VAL A 128 44.80 34.47 3.97
N SER A 129 44.84 34.94 5.21
CA SER A 129 45.30 36.30 5.55
C SER A 129 46.81 36.49 5.30
N GLY A 130 47.24 37.68 4.86
CA GLY A 130 48.66 38.02 4.77
C GLY A 130 48.95 39.36 4.10
N ALA A 131 50.23 39.76 4.09
CA ALA A 131 50.64 41.03 3.51
C ALA A 131 50.54 41.02 1.97
N GLY A 132 49.98 42.10 1.39
CA GLY A 132 49.94 42.30 -0.05
C GLY A 132 48.86 41.51 -0.80
N ARG A 133 47.82 41.06 -0.09
CA ARG A 133 46.64 40.35 -0.63
C ARG A 133 45.36 40.75 0.10
N TRP A 134 44.22 40.50 -0.54
CA TRP A 134 42.88 40.49 0.06
C TRP A 134 42.53 39.06 0.52
N THR A 135 41.29 38.85 0.92
CA THR A 135 40.81 37.59 1.53
C THR A 135 39.40 37.31 0.98
N ASP A 136 39.28 37.32 -0.34
CA ASP A 136 37.99 37.28 -1.03
C ASP A 136 37.79 35.89 -1.66
N ALA A 137 36.55 35.38 -1.60
CA ALA A 137 36.19 34.05 -2.09
C ALA A 137 34.78 34.07 -2.67
N PHE A 138 34.60 33.49 -3.85
CA PHE A 138 33.33 33.50 -4.56
C PHE A 138 33.04 32.17 -5.25
N ILE A 139 31.78 31.74 -5.16
CA ILE A 139 31.17 30.88 -6.17
C ILE A 139 30.71 31.79 -7.32
N ILE A 140 30.98 31.36 -8.56
CA ILE A 140 30.52 32.05 -9.77
C ILE A 140 29.52 31.20 -10.53
N PHE A 141 28.56 31.86 -11.16
CA PHE A 141 27.50 31.24 -11.95
C PHE A 141 27.11 32.16 -13.10
N ASP A 142 26.34 31.64 -14.06
CA ASP A 142 26.06 32.31 -15.33
C ASP A 142 27.36 32.83 -16.01
N TYR A 143 28.44 32.02 -16.02
CA TYR A 143 29.75 32.46 -16.50
C TYR A 143 29.77 32.64 -18.03
N LYS A 144 29.86 33.89 -18.51
CA LYS A 144 29.94 34.20 -19.95
C LYS A 144 31.38 34.44 -20.40
N SER A 145 32.17 35.11 -19.56
CA SER A 145 33.59 35.39 -19.82
C SER A 145 34.32 35.83 -18.54
N GLU A 146 35.64 35.95 -18.59
CA GLU A 146 36.48 36.51 -17.49
C GLU A 146 36.08 37.94 -17.07
N THR A 147 35.24 38.61 -17.85
CA THR A 147 34.76 39.98 -17.59
C THR A 147 33.24 40.10 -17.43
N ASP A 148 32.52 38.98 -17.47
CA ASP A 148 31.05 38.93 -17.36
C ASP A 148 30.60 37.59 -16.77
N PHE A 149 30.24 37.62 -15.49
CA PHE A 149 29.68 36.49 -14.74
C PHE A 149 28.91 37.00 -13.52
N LYS A 150 28.06 36.15 -12.93
CA LYS A 150 27.41 36.43 -11.64
C LYS A 150 28.17 35.72 -10.52
N PHE A 151 28.10 36.25 -9.31
CA PHE A 151 28.87 35.74 -8.17
C PHE A 151 28.08 35.80 -6.87
N ALA A 152 28.39 34.87 -5.97
CA ALA A 152 27.99 34.88 -4.57
C ALA A 152 29.22 34.56 -3.71
N GLY A 153 29.40 35.26 -2.60
CA GLY A 153 30.51 34.98 -1.69
C GLY A 153 30.85 36.14 -0.78
N THR A 154 32.11 36.21 -0.33
CA THR A 154 32.51 37.13 0.74
C THR A 154 33.62 38.09 0.36
N PHE A 155 33.49 39.31 0.87
CA PHE A 155 34.59 40.26 1.06
C PHE A 155 34.99 40.27 2.54
N VAL A 156 35.82 39.31 2.97
CA VAL A 156 36.18 39.14 4.40
C VAL A 156 36.75 40.41 5.03
N GLY A 157 37.53 41.20 4.27
CA GLY A 157 38.09 42.46 4.75
C GLY A 157 37.07 43.58 4.98
N GLN A 158 35.86 43.43 4.46
CA GLN A 158 34.71 44.32 4.63
C GLN A 158 33.64 43.73 5.57
N ASN A 159 33.80 42.48 6.02
CA ASN A 159 32.79 41.75 6.80
C ASN A 159 31.45 41.54 6.07
N GLU A 160 31.48 41.45 4.74
CA GLU A 160 30.29 41.39 3.89
C GLU A 160 30.14 40.04 3.18
N TRP A 161 28.90 39.54 3.12
CA TRP A 161 28.41 38.54 2.17
C TRP A 161 27.61 39.20 1.05
N VAL A 162 27.82 38.77 -0.19
CA VAL A 162 27.32 39.50 -1.38
C VAL A 162 26.86 38.52 -2.45
N ILE A 163 25.73 38.82 -3.09
CA ILE A 163 25.38 38.32 -4.43
C ILE A 163 25.42 39.49 -5.40
N GLY A 164 26.05 39.31 -6.56
CA GLY A 164 26.30 40.38 -7.51
C GLY A 164 26.60 39.92 -8.93
N GLN A 165 26.94 40.88 -9.78
CA GLN A 165 27.43 40.65 -11.14
C GLN A 165 28.81 41.28 -11.30
N TYR A 166 29.76 40.50 -11.79
CA TYR A 166 31.04 41.01 -12.22
C TYR A 166 30.93 41.47 -13.66
N SER A 167 30.99 42.79 -13.88
CA SER A 167 30.98 43.39 -15.21
C SER A 167 31.98 44.54 -15.27
N GLU A 168 32.45 44.87 -16.47
CA GLU A 168 33.42 45.97 -16.67
C GLU A 168 34.66 45.88 -15.77
N GLN A 169 35.12 44.65 -15.51
CA GLN A 169 36.30 44.32 -14.68
C GLN A 169 36.20 44.77 -13.21
N ASN A 170 35.00 44.88 -12.63
CA ASN A 170 34.84 45.28 -11.24
C ASN A 170 33.66 44.59 -10.52
N PHE A 171 33.73 44.56 -9.19
CA PHE A 171 32.72 43.98 -8.28
C PHE A 171 31.75 45.02 -7.71
N GLN A 172 31.56 46.17 -8.37
CA GLN A 172 30.70 47.25 -7.82
C GLN A 172 29.21 46.97 -8.03
N ASP A 173 28.84 46.11 -8.98
CA ASP A 173 27.43 45.73 -9.22
C ASP A 173 26.98 44.64 -8.22
N ARG A 174 26.90 45.04 -6.95
CA ARG A 174 26.40 44.23 -5.83
C ARG A 174 24.89 44.34 -5.78
N ARG A 175 24.19 43.21 -5.90
CA ARG A 175 22.72 43.16 -5.93
C ARG A 175 22.13 43.10 -4.53
N VAL A 176 22.75 42.30 -3.67
CA VAL A 176 22.46 42.19 -2.24
C VAL A 176 23.77 42.22 -1.48
N THR A 177 23.77 42.83 -0.30
CA THR A 177 24.93 42.86 0.60
C THR A 177 24.42 42.71 2.02
N VAL A 178 24.96 41.73 2.73
CA VAL A 178 24.69 41.47 4.14
C VAL A 178 25.98 41.74 4.89
N ASP A 179 25.96 42.80 5.70
CA ASP A 179 27.08 43.21 6.53
C ASP A 179 26.94 42.55 7.90
N TRP A 180 27.84 41.64 8.23
CA TRP A 180 27.80 40.96 9.53
C TRP A 180 28.17 41.89 10.70
N ASP A 181 28.73 43.08 10.44
CA ASP A 181 28.91 44.10 11.48
C ASP A 181 27.56 44.55 12.08
N ASP A 182 26.46 44.46 11.34
CA ASP A 182 25.12 44.87 11.81
C ASP A 182 24.53 43.89 12.84
N ASP A 183 25.01 42.64 12.87
CA ASP A 183 24.53 41.55 13.75
C ASP A 183 25.56 41.15 14.83
N ASP A 184 26.59 41.99 15.08
CA ASP A 184 27.73 41.65 15.94
C ASP A 184 28.50 40.36 15.52
N ARG A 185 28.38 39.95 14.25
CA ARG A 185 29.04 38.76 13.67
C ARG A 185 30.32 39.14 12.92
N HIS A 186 31.21 38.18 12.70
CA HIS A 186 32.51 38.44 12.06
C HIS A 186 32.92 37.29 11.13
N ILE A 187 33.21 37.62 9.87
CA ILE A 187 33.83 36.73 8.90
C ILE A 187 35.34 36.73 9.16
N ARG A 188 35.92 35.54 9.36
CA ARG A 188 37.31 35.38 9.82
C ARG A 188 38.19 34.81 8.72
N ALA A 189 39.28 35.50 8.42
CA ALA A 189 40.32 34.93 7.58
C ALA A 189 41.06 33.77 8.29
N ASN A 190 41.55 32.81 7.50
CA ASN A 190 42.09 31.51 7.96
C ASN A 190 41.10 30.70 8.81
N HIS A 191 39.81 30.90 8.53
CA HIS A 191 38.73 30.02 8.95
C HIS A 191 38.16 29.37 7.71
N GLU A 192 37.77 28.12 7.84
CA GLU A 192 37.06 27.37 6.81
C GLU A 192 35.57 27.62 6.97
N TYR A 193 34.90 27.85 5.86
CA TYR A 193 33.46 28.02 5.78
C TYR A 193 32.93 27.10 4.70
N HIS A 194 31.76 26.51 4.94
CA HIS A 194 30.99 25.86 3.88
C HIS A 194 30.10 26.90 3.21
N MET A 195 30.34 27.16 1.92
CA MET A 195 29.54 28.09 1.12
C MET A 195 28.70 27.29 0.13
N GLU A 196 27.41 27.59 0.08
CA GLU A 196 26.48 26.98 -0.87
C GLU A 196 25.64 28.06 -1.55
N ILE A 197 25.38 27.88 -2.84
CA ILE A 197 24.27 28.56 -3.49
C ILE A 197 23.24 27.55 -3.98
N LEU A 198 21.97 27.89 -3.78
CA LEU A 198 20.83 27.25 -4.43
C LEU A 198 20.30 28.20 -5.50
N VAL A 199 20.25 27.72 -6.74
CA VAL A 199 19.71 28.47 -7.88
C VAL A 199 18.38 27.84 -8.27
N PHE A 200 17.33 28.66 -8.35
CA PHE A 200 16.00 28.28 -8.80
C PHE A 200 15.54 29.26 -9.89
N GLY A 201 15.62 28.82 -11.15
CA GLY A 201 15.27 29.62 -12.32
C GLY A 201 16.11 30.91 -12.40
N SER A 202 15.54 32.03 -11.96
CA SER A 202 16.18 33.35 -11.92
C SER A 202 16.68 33.80 -10.54
N SER A 203 16.36 33.05 -9.48
CA SER A 203 16.68 33.38 -8.10
C SER A 203 17.91 32.61 -7.59
N VAL A 204 18.70 33.26 -6.74
CA VAL A 204 19.88 32.66 -6.09
C VAL A 204 19.87 32.95 -4.62
N GLU A 205 19.88 31.89 -3.83
CA GLU A 205 20.09 31.90 -2.38
C GLU A 205 21.53 31.52 -2.05
N LEU A 206 22.15 32.27 -1.15
CA LEU A 206 23.48 32.04 -0.60
C LEU A 206 23.35 31.60 0.85
N SER A 207 23.84 30.40 1.13
CA SER A 207 23.93 29.84 2.48
C SER A 207 25.38 29.66 2.92
N VAL A 208 25.64 29.85 4.20
CA VAL A 208 26.96 29.70 4.82
C VAL A 208 26.82 28.87 6.09
N ASP A 209 27.58 27.78 6.17
CA ASP A 209 27.52 26.82 7.29
C ASP A 209 26.09 26.33 7.59
N GLY A 210 25.26 26.21 6.55
CA GLY A 210 23.85 25.82 6.63
C GLY A 210 22.86 26.96 6.90
N GLU A 211 23.32 28.18 7.20
CA GLU A 211 22.47 29.35 7.41
C GLU A 211 22.23 30.10 6.08
N SER A 212 20.98 30.34 5.69
CA SER A 212 20.64 31.24 4.59
C SER A 212 21.04 32.68 4.93
N VAL A 213 21.99 33.24 4.19
CA VAL A 213 22.57 34.56 4.45
C VAL A 213 21.99 35.63 3.56
N ALA A 214 21.84 35.37 2.26
CA ALA A 214 21.39 36.37 1.31
C ALA A 214 20.64 35.75 0.13
N THR A 215 19.70 36.49 -0.45
CA THR A 215 18.99 36.04 -1.64
C THR A 215 18.75 37.17 -2.64
N TYR A 216 18.70 36.82 -3.91
CA TYR A 216 18.43 37.78 -4.98
C TYR A 216 17.83 37.13 -6.23
N ASP A 217 16.79 37.76 -6.81
CA ASP A 217 16.22 37.42 -8.11
C ASP A 217 16.80 38.31 -9.22
N PHE A 218 17.44 37.69 -10.21
CA PHE A 218 18.01 38.39 -11.37
C PHE A 218 16.96 38.69 -12.46
N GLY A 219 15.77 38.07 -12.40
CA GLY A 219 14.70 38.22 -13.37
C GLY A 219 14.97 37.58 -14.74
N GLU A 220 16.01 36.75 -14.84
CA GLU A 220 16.39 35.98 -16.03
C GLU A 220 16.94 34.59 -15.62
N GLU A 221 16.74 33.57 -16.46
CA GLU A 221 17.23 32.21 -16.23
C GLU A 221 18.76 32.17 -16.03
N LEU A 222 19.22 31.38 -15.06
CA LEU A 222 20.62 31.31 -14.63
C LEU A 222 21.33 30.00 -14.99
N ASN A 223 20.64 29.06 -15.61
CA ASN A 223 21.11 27.69 -15.86
C ASN A 223 21.78 27.49 -17.24
N GLN A 224 21.90 28.55 -18.04
CA GLN A 224 22.39 28.47 -19.43
C GLN A 224 23.93 28.49 -19.56
N ASN A 225 24.67 28.91 -18.53
CA ASN A 225 26.12 29.09 -18.59
C ASN A 225 26.84 28.43 -17.38
N PRO A 226 28.15 28.11 -17.50
CA PRO A 226 28.88 27.36 -16.48
C PRO A 226 28.92 28.03 -15.09
N VAL A 227 29.20 27.18 -14.09
CA VAL A 227 29.48 27.56 -12.70
C VAL A 227 30.96 27.33 -12.36
N GLY A 228 31.42 27.86 -11.24
CA GLY A 228 32.81 27.70 -10.83
C GLY A 228 33.18 28.47 -9.57
N LEU A 229 34.48 28.73 -9.44
CA LEU A 229 35.09 29.39 -8.29
C LEU A 229 35.92 30.58 -8.75
N ALA A 230 35.97 31.63 -7.92
CA ALA A 230 36.83 32.78 -8.16
C ALA A 230 37.42 33.38 -6.87
N SER A 231 38.56 34.06 -7.02
CA SER A 231 39.14 34.93 -6.00
C SER A 231 39.70 36.20 -6.63
N TYR A 232 39.71 37.30 -5.89
CA TYR A 232 40.19 38.59 -6.40
C TYR A 232 41.25 39.20 -5.49
N PHE A 233 42.46 39.38 -6.02
CA PHE A 233 43.64 39.86 -5.28
C PHE A 233 43.95 39.09 -3.98
N ALA A 234 43.40 37.88 -3.83
CA ALA A 234 43.41 37.10 -2.60
C ALA A 234 44.26 35.84 -2.73
N LEU A 235 44.58 35.24 -1.58
CA LEU A 235 44.98 33.84 -1.54
C LEU A 235 43.84 33.06 -0.91
N THR A 236 43.19 32.22 -1.70
CA THR A 236 42.00 31.47 -1.29
C THR A 236 42.19 30.01 -1.68
N ARG A 237 41.81 29.12 -0.78
CA ARG A 237 41.77 27.67 -1.02
C ARG A 237 40.33 27.23 -1.05
N PHE A 238 40.02 26.35 -1.98
CA PHE A 238 38.71 25.74 -2.14
C PHE A 238 38.87 24.22 -2.10
N ASP A 239 37.92 23.58 -1.46
CA ASP A 239 37.82 22.14 -1.35
C ASP A 239 36.36 21.69 -1.48
N ASN A 240 36.16 20.39 -1.69
CA ASN A 240 34.85 19.75 -1.72
C ASN A 240 33.85 20.49 -2.62
N LEU A 241 34.28 20.87 -3.83
CA LEU A 241 33.42 21.51 -4.82
C LEU A 241 32.37 20.50 -5.30
N ASN A 242 31.10 20.82 -5.13
CA ASN A 242 29.97 20.02 -5.56
C ASN A 242 29.04 20.88 -6.42
N VAL A 243 28.65 20.36 -7.57
CA VAL A 243 27.53 20.86 -8.38
C VAL A 243 26.54 19.71 -8.46
N ALA A 244 25.30 19.94 -8.06
CA ALA A 244 24.31 18.88 -8.00
C ALA A 244 22.91 19.41 -8.30
N VAL A 245 22.03 18.50 -8.68
CA VAL A 245 20.59 18.73 -8.50
C VAL A 245 20.29 18.45 -7.02
N PRO A 246 19.55 19.32 -6.32
CA PRO A 246 19.04 18.96 -5.01
C PRO A 246 18.31 17.62 -5.10
N SER A 247 18.64 16.67 -4.23
CA SER A 247 17.82 15.47 -4.09
C SER A 247 16.51 15.90 -3.45
N GLY A 248 15.37 15.62 -4.10
CA GLY A 248 14.07 15.80 -3.47
C GLY A 248 13.98 15.06 -2.14
N ALA A 249 13.06 15.49 -1.28
CA ALA A 249 12.79 14.86 -0.02
C ALA A 249 12.23 13.45 -0.19
N ASP A 250 12.64 12.54 0.70
CA ASP A 250 12.05 11.21 0.78
C ASP A 250 10.67 11.28 1.45
N PHE A 251 9.79 10.38 1.02
CA PHE A 251 8.51 10.12 1.66
C PHE A 251 8.62 8.94 2.63
N PRO A 252 8.13 9.03 3.88
CA PRO A 252 7.54 10.20 4.54
C PRO A 252 8.58 11.27 4.91
N HIS A 253 8.15 12.52 5.01
CA HIS A 253 8.97 13.68 5.34
C HIS A 253 8.47 14.43 6.60
N PHE A 254 9.40 15.00 7.35
CA PHE A 254 9.12 15.87 8.50
C PHE A 254 10.08 17.06 8.55
N GLU A 255 9.53 18.24 8.79
CA GLU A 255 10.27 19.47 9.00
C GLU A 255 9.83 20.19 10.29
N GLY A 256 10.81 20.40 11.18
CA GLY A 256 10.64 21.04 12.49
C GLY A 256 11.06 22.51 12.51
N PHE A 257 11.86 22.95 11.52
CA PHE A 257 12.43 24.30 11.39
C PHE A 257 13.31 24.75 12.56
N ASP A 258 14.09 23.85 13.13
CA ASP A 258 15.01 24.19 14.22
C ASP A 258 16.04 25.25 13.79
N TYR A 259 16.35 26.18 14.69
CA TYR A 259 17.16 27.35 14.35
C TYR A 259 18.61 26.99 14.01
N GLY A 260 19.05 27.41 12.83
CA GLY A 260 20.39 27.14 12.29
C GLY A 260 20.46 25.87 11.45
N GLU A 261 19.36 25.13 11.27
CA GLU A 261 19.25 24.08 10.27
C GLU A 261 18.70 24.65 8.95
N ALA A 262 19.24 24.18 7.83
CA ALA A 262 18.71 24.48 6.52
C ALA A 262 17.36 23.75 6.36
N THR A 263 16.33 24.49 5.93
CA THR A 263 15.02 23.89 5.60
C THR A 263 15.11 23.12 4.29
N ALA A 264 14.43 21.97 4.20
CA ALA A 264 14.32 21.24 2.93
C ALA A 264 13.39 21.93 1.92
N LEU A 265 12.58 22.89 2.37
CA LEU A 265 11.67 23.64 1.50
C LEU A 265 12.43 24.71 0.70
N ALA A 266 12.30 24.65 -0.63
CA ALA A 266 12.77 25.66 -1.56
C ALA A 266 11.77 26.82 -1.69
N SER A 267 12.24 28.01 -2.05
CA SER A 267 11.37 29.18 -2.29
C SER A 267 11.81 29.99 -3.51
N ASN A 268 10.83 30.40 -4.32
CA ASN A 268 10.98 31.40 -5.38
C ASN A 268 10.72 32.83 -4.90
N THR A 269 10.29 33.00 -3.65
CA THR A 269 10.14 34.30 -2.98
C THR A 269 10.98 34.32 -1.70
N PRO A 270 12.27 33.98 -1.79
CA PRO A 270 13.11 33.73 -0.63
C PRO A 270 13.32 34.96 0.24
N GLU A 271 13.17 36.18 -0.30
CA GLU A 271 13.16 37.41 0.50
C GLU A 271 11.98 37.50 1.49
N LYS A 272 10.97 36.64 1.32
CA LYS A 272 9.79 36.50 2.19
C LYS A 272 9.87 35.27 3.08
N VAL A 273 10.90 34.42 2.96
CA VAL A 273 11.04 33.16 3.70
C VAL A 273 12.23 33.26 4.64
N SER A 274 12.03 32.85 5.90
CA SER A 274 13.12 32.79 6.88
C SER A 274 12.80 31.78 7.97
N VAL A 275 13.82 31.07 8.47
CA VAL A 275 13.68 30.28 9.69
C VAL A 275 13.98 31.17 10.90
N ILE A 276 13.07 31.22 11.87
CA ILE A 276 13.22 32.03 13.07
C ILE A 276 13.05 31.19 14.32
N THR A 277 13.63 31.64 15.44
CA THR A 277 13.31 31.09 16.77
C THR A 277 12.40 32.04 17.53
N SER A 278 11.37 31.50 18.16
CA SER A 278 10.60 32.18 19.19
C SER A 278 10.36 31.23 20.35
N ASP A 279 10.58 31.68 21.58
CA ASP A 279 10.37 30.87 22.80
C ASP A 279 11.03 29.48 22.77
N SER A 280 12.25 29.39 22.25
CA SER A 280 13.03 28.14 22.07
C SER A 280 12.44 27.10 21.10
N GLU A 281 11.48 27.50 20.28
CA GLU A 281 10.96 26.69 19.17
C GLU A 281 11.30 27.32 17.82
N GLY A 282 11.53 26.46 16.84
CA GLY A 282 11.78 26.81 15.45
C GLY A 282 10.50 27.02 14.65
N TYR A 283 10.52 27.99 13.73
CA TYR A 283 9.40 28.29 12.84
C TYR A 283 9.89 28.67 11.45
N LEU A 284 9.18 28.22 10.42
CA LEU A 284 9.23 28.83 9.10
C LEU A 284 8.35 30.08 9.10
N LYS A 285 8.96 31.24 8.88
CA LYS A 285 8.25 32.51 8.72
C LYS A 285 8.10 32.83 7.24
N LEU A 286 6.85 32.91 6.78
CA LEU A 286 6.49 33.50 5.49
C LEU A 286 5.98 34.93 5.72
N ASP A 287 6.82 35.93 5.44
CA ASP A 287 6.54 37.36 5.58
C ASP A 287 6.27 38.01 4.21
N SER A 288 5.13 37.67 3.63
CA SER A 288 4.64 38.31 2.40
C SER A 288 4.09 39.73 2.61
N THR A 289 4.33 40.35 3.79
CA THR A 289 4.08 41.78 3.98
C THR A 289 5.14 42.65 3.33
N VAL A 290 6.36 42.10 3.18
CA VAL A 290 7.48 42.66 2.42
C VAL A 290 7.20 42.48 0.93
N GLY A 291 7.16 43.58 0.17
CA GLY A 291 6.82 43.56 -1.27
C GLY A 291 5.35 43.27 -1.61
N GLY A 292 4.61 42.56 -0.74
CA GLY A 292 3.24 42.12 -0.99
C GLY A 292 3.17 40.84 -1.85
N GLY A 293 1.96 40.36 -2.10
CA GLY A 293 1.68 39.20 -2.95
C GLY A 293 1.84 37.86 -2.23
N LEU A 294 2.21 36.83 -3.00
CA LEU A 294 2.43 35.47 -2.52
C LEU A 294 3.82 35.36 -1.89
N GLY A 295 3.91 34.69 -0.75
CA GLY A 295 5.16 34.12 -0.22
C GLY A 295 4.95 32.62 -0.10
N LEU A 296 5.88 31.83 -0.63
CA LEU A 296 5.70 30.39 -0.82
C LEU A 296 7.00 29.65 -0.53
N ALA A 297 6.90 28.49 0.10
CA ALA A 297 7.98 27.53 0.25
C ALA A 297 7.45 26.13 -0.08
N SER A 298 8.09 25.43 -1.01
CA SER A 298 7.69 24.10 -1.50
C SER A 298 8.77 23.06 -1.24
N LEU A 299 8.34 21.83 -1.01
CA LEU A 299 9.13 20.65 -0.81
C LEU A 299 9.06 19.80 -2.08
N GLU A 300 10.16 19.75 -2.82
CA GLU A 300 10.32 18.87 -3.97
C GLU A 300 10.52 17.43 -3.47
N MET A 301 9.77 16.47 -4.01
CA MET A 301 9.84 15.06 -3.60
C MET A 301 10.77 14.25 -4.52
N SER A 302 11.52 13.30 -3.97
CA SER A 302 12.43 12.44 -4.75
C SER A 302 11.69 11.49 -5.73
N ALA A 303 10.40 11.28 -5.50
CA ALA A 303 9.47 10.54 -6.35
C ALA A 303 8.07 11.13 -6.23
N PRO A 304 7.16 10.87 -7.20
CA PRO A 304 5.75 11.23 -7.04
C PRO A 304 5.19 10.71 -5.73
N LEU A 305 4.36 11.51 -5.05
CA LEU A 305 3.70 11.10 -3.82
C LEU A 305 2.79 9.89 -4.10
N PRO A 306 2.49 9.05 -3.10
CA PRO A 306 1.42 8.07 -3.24
C PRO A 306 0.10 8.78 -3.59
N LEU A 307 -0.85 8.06 -4.20
CA LEU A 307 -2.18 8.62 -4.46
C LEU A 307 -2.89 9.06 -3.17
N ASN A 308 -2.51 8.46 -2.03
CA ASN A 308 -3.11 8.70 -0.73
C ASN A 308 -2.03 9.03 0.29
N PHE A 309 -2.12 10.20 0.90
CA PHE A 309 -1.14 10.68 1.88
C PHE A 309 -1.73 11.78 2.75
N ASP A 310 -1.13 11.98 3.91
CA ASP A 310 -1.50 13.07 4.81
C ASP A 310 -0.50 14.21 4.74
N ILE A 311 -1.01 15.44 4.88
CA ILE A 311 -0.20 16.63 5.18
C ILE A 311 -0.67 17.23 6.50
N SER A 312 0.25 17.54 7.41
CA SER A 312 -0.06 18.31 8.61
C SER A 312 0.90 19.45 8.84
N ALA A 313 0.41 20.58 9.36
CA ALA A 313 1.24 21.69 9.81
C ALA A 313 0.55 22.46 10.94
N GLU A 314 1.34 23.00 11.88
CA GLU A 314 0.86 24.04 12.77
C GLU A 314 1.04 25.40 12.11
N MET A 315 -0.01 26.21 12.07
CA MET A 315 -0.05 27.52 11.42
C MET A 315 -0.47 28.59 12.42
N MET A 316 0.29 29.69 12.49
CA MET A 316 -0.03 30.86 13.29
C MET A 316 0.12 32.14 12.47
N SER A 317 -0.99 32.84 12.23
CA SER A 317 -0.97 34.17 11.63
C SER A 317 -0.50 35.22 12.64
N VAL A 318 0.42 36.10 12.25
CA VAL A 318 0.98 37.15 13.11
C VAL A 318 0.45 38.52 12.70
N SER A 319 0.04 39.31 13.69
CA SER A 319 -0.55 40.63 13.46
C SER A 319 0.47 41.60 12.86
N SER A 320 0.14 42.16 11.70
CA SER A 320 0.92 43.20 11.03
C SER A 320 -0.01 44.36 10.62
N PRO A 321 0.28 45.62 11.02
CA PRO A 321 -0.62 46.74 10.75
C PRO A 321 -0.93 46.94 9.26
N GLY A 322 -2.23 46.91 8.91
CA GLY A 322 -2.70 47.18 7.55
C GLY A 322 -2.43 46.05 6.53
N LYS A 323 -2.21 44.83 7.01
CA LYS A 323 -1.91 43.64 6.21
C LYS A 323 -2.97 42.56 6.41
N TRP A 324 -2.96 41.56 5.55
CA TRP A 324 -3.82 40.39 5.69
C TRP A 324 -3.18 39.39 6.67
N HIS A 325 -3.89 38.31 6.99
CA HIS A 325 -3.47 37.33 7.99
C HIS A 325 -3.60 35.90 7.46
N ASP A 326 -3.47 35.74 6.15
CA ASP A 326 -3.79 34.52 5.43
C ASP A 326 -2.62 33.53 5.44
N GLY A 327 -2.93 32.24 5.52
CA GLY A 327 -1.95 31.17 5.58
C GLY A 327 -2.54 29.86 5.05
N PHE A 328 -1.72 29.10 4.34
CA PHE A 328 -2.15 27.93 3.60
C PHE A 328 -1.09 26.83 3.63
N VAL A 329 -1.56 25.59 3.71
CA VAL A 329 -0.82 24.42 3.22
C VAL A 329 -1.13 24.30 1.73
N ILE A 330 -0.11 24.06 0.91
CA ILE A 330 -0.25 23.87 -0.53
C ILE A 330 0.12 22.44 -0.92
N PHE A 331 -0.51 21.95 -1.97
CA PHE A 331 -0.31 20.62 -2.52
C PHE A 331 -0.57 20.63 -4.02
N ASP A 332 -0.04 19.62 -4.70
CA ASP A 332 -0.04 19.55 -6.17
C ASP A 332 0.45 20.87 -6.80
N TYR A 333 1.56 21.38 -6.26
CA TYR A 333 2.21 22.59 -6.71
C TYR A 333 2.91 22.35 -8.05
N VAL A 334 2.50 23.10 -9.07
CA VAL A 334 3.07 23.05 -10.42
C VAL A 334 3.86 24.32 -10.72
N SER A 335 3.37 25.49 -10.27
CA SER A 335 4.06 26.78 -10.39
C SER A 335 3.49 27.81 -9.41
N ASP A 336 4.12 28.97 -9.29
CA ASP A 336 3.61 30.13 -8.54
C ASP A 336 2.22 30.62 -8.93
N THR A 337 1.74 30.19 -10.09
CA THR A 337 0.42 30.55 -10.60
C THR A 337 -0.53 29.37 -10.71
N ASP A 338 -0.11 28.17 -10.30
CA ASP A 338 -0.86 26.93 -10.44
C ASP A 338 -0.50 25.95 -9.30
N PHE A 339 -1.35 25.94 -8.26
CA PHE A 339 -1.24 25.01 -7.13
C PHE A 339 -2.57 24.88 -6.40
N LYS A 340 -2.75 23.80 -5.64
CA LYS A 340 -3.94 23.63 -4.80
C LYS A 340 -3.59 23.94 -3.35
N TYR A 341 -4.59 24.36 -2.58
CA TYR A 341 -4.36 24.89 -1.25
C TYR A 341 -5.50 24.56 -0.29
N ALA A 342 -5.14 24.52 1.00
CA ALA A 342 -6.09 24.47 2.10
C ALA A 342 -5.59 25.34 3.26
N GLY A 343 -6.46 26.16 3.83
CA GLY A 343 -6.07 27.06 4.91
C GLY A 343 -7.08 28.16 5.21
N ALA A 344 -6.60 29.24 5.83
CA ALA A 344 -7.45 30.30 6.36
C ALA A 344 -7.34 31.62 5.57
N PHE A 345 -8.48 32.14 5.15
CA PHE A 345 -8.67 33.55 4.82
C PHE A 345 -9.12 34.29 6.07
N HIS A 346 -8.15 34.59 6.92
CA HIS A 346 -8.36 35.02 8.30
C HIS A 346 -9.13 36.35 8.39
N GLY A 347 -8.89 37.28 7.46
CA GLY A 347 -9.64 38.53 7.38
C GLY A 347 -11.12 38.37 6.99
N GLN A 348 -11.49 37.19 6.48
CA GLN A 348 -12.86 36.83 6.10
C GLN A 348 -13.47 35.82 7.08
N ASN A 349 -12.74 35.41 8.13
CA ASN A 349 -13.16 34.36 9.07
C ASN A 349 -13.53 33.03 8.37
N GLN A 350 -12.81 32.69 7.30
CA GLN A 350 -13.13 31.55 6.44
C GLN A 350 -11.99 30.54 6.37
N TRP A 351 -12.34 29.27 6.48
CA TRP A 351 -11.50 28.15 6.05
C TRP A 351 -11.86 27.76 4.62
N ALA A 352 -10.87 27.42 3.81
CA ALA A 352 -11.11 27.06 2.41
C ALA A 352 -10.18 25.96 1.92
N ILE A 353 -10.67 25.20 0.93
CA ILE A 353 -9.87 24.35 0.03
C ILE A 353 -10.12 24.86 -1.38
N GLY A 354 -9.09 24.99 -2.20
CA GLY A 354 -9.24 25.51 -3.56
C GLY A 354 -8.04 25.30 -4.46
N HIS A 355 -8.14 25.89 -5.66
CA HIS A 355 -7.11 25.87 -6.69
C HIS A 355 -6.70 27.31 -6.98
N TYR A 356 -5.43 27.62 -6.77
CA TYR A 356 -4.84 28.91 -7.12
C TYR A 356 -4.38 28.89 -8.57
N GLU A 357 -5.11 29.58 -9.44
CA GLU A 357 -4.77 29.77 -10.86
C GLU A 357 -4.39 31.24 -11.11
N GLY A 358 -3.37 31.72 -10.40
CA GLY A 358 -2.97 33.13 -10.34
C GLY A 358 -3.96 34.03 -9.57
N ASN A 359 -5.00 33.45 -8.98
CA ASN A 359 -6.01 34.14 -8.18
C ASN A 359 -6.72 33.19 -7.21
N TRP A 360 -7.27 33.73 -6.13
CA TRP A 360 -7.96 32.99 -5.05
C TRP A 360 -9.46 32.76 -5.30
N GLY A 361 -9.91 32.90 -6.55
CA GLY A 361 -11.32 32.85 -6.91
C GLY A 361 -11.89 31.44 -7.05
N ASN A 362 -11.05 30.44 -7.37
CA ASN A 362 -11.49 29.05 -7.43
C ASN A 362 -11.38 28.40 -6.05
N ARG A 363 -12.53 28.23 -5.40
CA ARG A 363 -12.66 27.66 -4.05
C ARG A 363 -13.66 26.51 -4.13
N GLU A 364 -13.16 25.30 -3.93
CA GLU A 364 -13.98 24.08 -3.96
C GLU A 364 -14.73 23.88 -2.64
N LEU A 365 -14.14 24.34 -1.54
CA LEU A 365 -14.78 24.38 -0.22
C LEU A 365 -14.57 25.75 0.42
N VAL A 366 -15.63 26.30 1.03
CA VAL A 366 -15.57 27.46 1.92
C VAL A 366 -16.45 27.20 3.13
N VAL A 367 -15.87 27.31 4.31
CA VAL A 367 -16.59 27.26 5.59
C VAL A 367 -16.38 28.57 6.31
N ASP A 368 -17.46 29.32 6.45
CA ASP A 368 -17.48 30.60 7.15
C ASP A 368 -17.78 30.38 8.63
N TRP A 369 -16.81 30.70 9.48
CA TRP A 369 -16.97 30.53 10.93
C TRP A 369 -17.88 31.59 11.55
N ASP A 370 -18.17 32.69 10.86
CA ASP A 370 -19.20 33.65 11.32
C ASP A 370 -20.58 32.98 11.41
N ASP A 371 -20.89 32.08 10.47
CA ASP A 371 -22.17 31.35 10.42
C ASP A 371 -22.31 30.32 11.55
N LEU A 372 -21.19 29.89 12.13
CA LEU A 372 -21.12 28.94 13.25
C LEU A 372 -20.91 29.64 14.61
N GLY A 373 -20.76 30.97 14.62
CA GLY A 373 -20.46 31.75 15.82
C GLY A 373 -19.06 31.50 16.37
N LYS A 374 -18.10 31.15 15.51
CA LYS A 374 -16.69 30.90 15.83
C LYS A 374 -15.80 31.99 15.22
N THR A 375 -14.54 32.08 15.66
CA THR A 375 -13.57 33.03 15.12
C THR A 375 -12.22 32.36 14.87
N ILE A 376 -11.61 32.73 13.73
CA ILE A 376 -10.20 32.50 13.45
C ILE A 376 -9.47 33.72 14.03
N ASP A 377 -8.58 33.49 15.01
CA ASP A 377 -7.95 34.54 15.82
C ASP A 377 -6.46 34.67 15.53
N VAL A 378 -5.99 35.89 15.32
CA VAL A 378 -4.56 36.19 15.06
C VAL A 378 -3.73 35.91 16.31
N GLY A 379 -2.56 35.30 16.13
CA GLY A 379 -1.68 34.87 17.22
C GLY A 379 -2.10 33.56 17.90
N THR A 380 -3.13 32.90 17.38
CA THR A 380 -3.50 31.53 17.77
C THR A 380 -2.87 30.54 16.79
N SER A 381 -2.28 29.47 17.32
CA SER A 381 -1.80 28.34 16.52
C SER A 381 -2.97 27.42 16.17
N TYR A 382 -3.09 27.04 14.91
CA TYR A 382 -4.05 26.09 14.39
C TYR A 382 -3.30 24.93 13.75
N GLU A 383 -3.57 23.72 14.22
CA GLU A 383 -3.06 22.49 13.61
C GLU A 383 -3.96 22.13 12.42
N ILE A 384 -3.45 22.20 11.20
CA ILE A 384 -4.17 21.86 9.99
C ILE A 384 -3.77 20.44 9.59
N PHE A 385 -4.77 19.60 9.33
CA PHE A 385 -4.59 18.26 8.78
C PHE A 385 -5.33 18.15 7.45
N LEU A 386 -4.64 17.69 6.42
CA LEU A 386 -5.19 17.34 5.13
C LEU A 386 -5.02 15.85 4.91
N ASP A 387 -6.12 15.17 4.60
CA ASP A 387 -6.16 13.81 4.09
C ASP A 387 -6.37 13.92 2.58
N ILE A 388 -5.33 13.60 1.80
CA ILE A 388 -5.37 13.61 0.34
C ILE A 388 -5.56 12.18 -0.13
N ASN A 389 -6.63 11.97 -0.90
CA ASN A 389 -7.02 10.66 -1.41
C ASN A 389 -7.40 10.78 -2.87
N ASP A 390 -6.49 10.38 -3.74
CA ASP A 390 -6.58 10.49 -5.19
C ASP A 390 -6.82 11.94 -5.64
N ASN A 391 -8.07 12.29 -5.94
CA ASN A 391 -8.51 13.62 -6.33
C ASN A 391 -9.28 14.37 -5.21
N SER A 392 -9.41 13.79 -4.02
CA SER A 392 -10.17 14.34 -2.90
C SER A 392 -9.27 14.86 -1.78
N VAL A 393 -9.70 15.92 -1.10
CA VAL A 393 -9.00 16.51 0.04
C VAL A 393 -9.96 16.78 1.18
N THR A 394 -9.72 16.16 2.32
CA THR A 394 -10.45 16.43 3.56
C THR A 394 -9.61 17.28 4.50
N MET A 395 -10.13 18.44 4.91
CA MET A 395 -9.45 19.34 5.84
C MET A 395 -10.04 19.28 7.25
N ARG A 396 -9.15 19.19 8.24
CA ARG A 396 -9.43 19.38 9.66
C ARG A 396 -8.58 20.47 10.26
N VAL A 397 -9.11 21.11 11.30
CA VAL A 397 -8.38 22.06 12.14
C VAL A 397 -8.47 21.58 13.59
N GLY A 398 -7.34 21.14 14.13
CA GLY A 398 -7.29 20.30 15.33
C GLY A 398 -8.15 19.05 15.14
N GLN A 399 -9.15 18.85 16.00
CA GLN A 399 -10.09 17.73 15.88
C GLN A 399 -11.35 18.07 15.07
N GLU A 400 -11.51 19.32 14.62
CA GLU A 400 -12.72 19.76 13.94
C GLU A 400 -12.64 19.48 12.43
N LEU A 401 -13.58 18.67 11.90
CA LEU A 401 -13.80 18.54 10.47
C LEU A 401 -14.31 19.85 9.89
N ILE A 402 -13.53 20.42 8.96
CA ILE A 402 -13.99 21.57 8.19
C ILE A 402 -14.81 21.08 6.99
N GLY A 403 -14.29 20.11 6.23
CA GLY A 403 -15.02 19.48 5.14
C GLY A 403 -14.10 18.86 4.09
N THR A 404 -14.71 18.39 3.00
CA THR A 404 -14.03 17.69 1.90
C THR A 404 -14.28 18.42 0.57
N ALA A 405 -13.26 18.48 -0.27
CA ALA A 405 -13.31 19.00 -1.63
C ALA A 405 -12.84 17.92 -2.62
N GLU A 406 -13.40 17.94 -3.83
CA GLU A 406 -13.05 17.02 -4.91
C GLU A 406 -12.48 17.83 -6.08
N PHE A 407 -11.39 17.34 -6.66
CA PHE A 407 -10.73 17.91 -7.82
C PHE A 407 -10.96 17.01 -9.05
N ALA A 408 -10.66 17.53 -10.25
CA ALA A 408 -10.85 16.77 -11.49
C ALA A 408 -9.73 15.76 -11.76
N GLU A 409 -8.58 15.94 -11.14
CA GLU A 409 -7.35 15.18 -11.36
C GLU A 409 -6.73 14.75 -10.03
N ASN A 410 -5.86 13.76 -10.09
CA ASN A 410 -5.13 13.22 -8.95
C ASN A 410 -4.14 14.27 -8.41
N LEU A 411 -3.92 14.26 -7.11
CA LEU A 411 -3.25 15.35 -6.37
C LEU A 411 -1.81 15.03 -5.97
N ASN A 412 -1.23 13.99 -6.56
CA ASN A 412 0.08 13.46 -6.20
C ASN A 412 1.19 13.80 -7.21
N GLY A 413 0.88 14.65 -8.20
CA GLY A 413 1.76 14.97 -9.32
C GLY A 413 2.70 16.14 -9.06
N GLY A 414 2.25 17.14 -8.32
CA GLY A 414 3.05 18.32 -7.95
C GLY A 414 3.61 18.28 -6.53
N ASP A 415 4.40 19.30 -6.22
CA ASP A 415 5.04 19.46 -4.91
C ASP A 415 4.03 19.86 -3.82
N ILE A 416 4.51 19.92 -2.59
CA ILE A 416 3.74 20.26 -1.39
C ILE A 416 4.46 21.33 -0.61
N GLY A 417 3.78 22.06 0.27
CA GLY A 417 4.46 23.09 1.05
C GLY A 417 3.54 24.04 1.78
N LEU A 418 4.01 25.28 1.93
CA LEU A 418 3.39 26.30 2.75
C LEU A 418 3.35 27.64 2.00
N ALA A 419 2.27 28.39 2.18
CA ALA A 419 2.09 29.69 1.55
C ALA A 419 1.45 30.74 2.48
N SER A 420 1.73 32.01 2.21
CA SER A 420 1.06 33.17 2.80
C SER A 420 0.75 34.20 1.70
N PHE A 421 -0.28 35.02 1.89
CA PHE A 421 -0.64 36.05 0.92
C PHE A 421 -0.88 37.41 1.58
N ASN A 422 -0.02 38.39 1.26
CA ASN A 422 0.01 39.72 1.90
C ASN A 422 -0.01 39.68 3.44
N ALA A 423 0.59 38.64 4.01
CA ALA A 423 0.48 38.27 5.43
C ALA A 423 1.84 37.90 6.03
N ASN A 424 1.88 37.82 7.35
CA ASN A 424 3.01 37.27 8.10
C ASN A 424 2.49 36.04 8.84
N THR A 425 2.90 34.86 8.38
CA THR A 425 2.37 33.58 8.89
C THR A 425 3.54 32.68 9.24
N TRP A 426 3.49 32.11 10.44
CA TRP A 426 4.52 31.22 10.97
C TRP A 426 4.00 29.79 10.94
N PHE A 427 4.86 28.87 10.54
CA PHE A 427 4.56 27.45 10.47
C PHE A 427 5.57 26.66 11.28
N LYS A 428 5.12 25.54 11.86
CA LYS A 428 6.00 24.52 12.43
C LYS A 428 5.41 23.13 12.27
N SER A 429 6.23 22.11 12.54
CA SER A 429 5.82 20.71 12.52
C SER A 429 5.21 20.24 11.19
N PHE A 430 5.78 20.66 10.06
CA PHE A 430 5.29 20.25 8.74
C PHE A 430 5.58 18.77 8.49
N ARG A 431 4.56 17.96 8.23
CA ARG A 431 4.69 16.51 7.96
C ARG A 431 3.97 16.14 6.69
N VAL A 432 4.55 15.18 5.99
CA VAL A 432 4.00 14.55 4.81
C VAL A 432 4.27 13.06 4.95
N GLN A 433 3.25 12.23 4.93
CA GLN A 433 3.41 10.83 5.34
C GLN A 433 2.33 9.94 4.74
N ASP A 434 2.53 8.62 4.80
CA ASP A 434 1.46 7.66 4.56
C ASP A 434 0.28 8.03 5.47
N VAL A 435 -0.94 7.75 5.02
CA VAL A 435 -2.17 7.98 5.79
C VAL A 435 -1.95 7.48 7.23
N ILE A 436 -1.87 8.41 8.19
CA ILE A 436 -1.62 8.07 9.58
C ILE A 436 -2.96 7.88 10.28
N ILE A 437 -3.10 6.65 10.79
CA ILE A 437 -4.03 6.23 11.85
C ILE A 437 -4.09 7.33 12.93
N GLY A 438 -5.19 8.08 12.88
CA GLY A 438 -5.40 9.32 13.63
C GLY A 438 -6.55 10.12 13.02
N ALA A 439 -6.78 9.92 11.72
CA ALA A 439 -7.91 10.44 10.97
C ALA A 439 -9.27 9.74 11.27
N TYR A 440 -9.24 8.46 11.66
CA TYR A 440 -10.42 7.63 11.91
C TYR A 440 -10.54 7.33 13.40
N ALA A 441 -10.69 8.34 14.25
CA ALA A 441 -10.62 8.19 15.72
C ALA A 441 -11.56 7.13 16.34
N ASN A 442 -12.43 6.48 15.55
CA ASN A 442 -13.28 5.37 15.96
C ASN A 442 -12.93 4.01 15.32
N ILE A 443 -11.96 3.86 14.40
CA ILE A 443 -11.56 2.55 13.83
C ILE A 443 -10.21 2.12 14.45
N PRO A 444 -10.05 0.88 14.97
CA PRO A 444 -10.97 -0.25 14.84
C PRO A 444 -12.23 -0.15 15.72
N ILE A 445 -13.36 -0.61 15.18
CA ILE A 445 -14.62 -0.82 15.92
C ILE A 445 -14.80 -2.32 16.10
N SER A 446 -15.19 -2.73 17.31
CA SER A 446 -15.60 -4.10 17.61
C SER A 446 -16.85 -4.10 18.46
N GLU A 447 -17.82 -4.95 18.13
CA GLU A 447 -19.02 -5.18 18.94
C GLU A 447 -19.31 -6.69 19.02
N ASP A 448 -19.27 -7.22 20.25
CA ASP A 448 -19.56 -8.62 20.58
C ASP A 448 -20.96 -8.81 21.19
N PHE A 449 -21.74 -7.73 21.33
CA PHE A 449 -23.10 -7.70 21.88
C PHE A 449 -23.26 -8.22 23.32
N GLU A 450 -22.19 -8.65 23.99
CA GLU A 450 -22.18 -9.19 25.36
C GLU A 450 -22.67 -8.18 26.41
N SER A 451 -22.62 -6.89 26.05
CA SER A 451 -23.22 -5.80 26.82
C SER A 451 -24.76 -5.89 26.95
N GLY A 452 -25.42 -6.69 26.10
CA GLY A 452 -26.87 -6.75 25.97
C GLY A 452 -27.46 -5.54 25.21
N THR A 453 -26.62 -4.76 24.53
CA THR A 453 -27.00 -3.58 23.74
C THR A 453 -26.36 -3.65 22.35
N THR A 454 -26.84 -2.85 21.40
CA THR A 454 -26.31 -2.80 20.02
C THR A 454 -25.00 -2.01 19.90
N GLY A 455 -24.45 -1.52 21.02
CA GLY A 455 -23.26 -0.67 21.02
C GLY A 455 -23.45 0.60 20.19
N GLU A 456 -22.52 0.82 19.26
CA GLU A 456 -22.54 1.94 18.32
C GLU A 456 -23.47 1.70 17.12
N LEU A 457 -23.86 0.45 16.86
CA LEU A 457 -24.80 0.13 15.78
C LEU A 457 -26.20 0.62 16.15
N THR A 458 -26.77 1.40 15.23
CA THR A 458 -28.12 1.94 15.35
C THR A 458 -29.06 1.11 14.46
N PRO A 459 -30.06 0.42 15.03
CA PRO A 459 -31.07 -0.26 14.25
C PRO A 459 -31.92 0.72 13.44
N VAL A 460 -32.11 0.42 12.16
CA VAL A 460 -32.87 1.23 11.19
C VAL A 460 -33.78 0.28 10.41
N GLY A 461 -35.07 0.61 10.28
CA GLY A 461 -36.06 -0.25 9.61
C GLY A 461 -37.42 -0.32 10.32
N THR A 462 -38.23 -1.32 9.97
CA THR A 462 -39.64 -1.45 10.39
C THR A 462 -39.83 -2.27 11.66
N THR A 463 -38.87 -3.15 11.96
CA THR A 463 -38.85 -4.10 13.05
C THR A 463 -37.49 -3.97 13.72
N THR A 464 -37.37 -3.05 14.68
CA THR A 464 -36.09 -2.67 15.31
C THR A 464 -35.33 -3.90 15.81
N GLY A 465 -34.08 -4.07 15.37
CA GLY A 465 -33.17 -5.14 15.81
C GLY A 465 -33.03 -5.21 17.33
N THR A 466 -32.87 -6.42 17.86
CA THR A 466 -32.80 -6.68 19.31
C THR A 466 -31.62 -7.57 19.65
N VAL A 467 -30.91 -7.25 20.73
CA VAL A 467 -29.93 -8.18 21.29
C VAL A 467 -30.65 -9.25 22.13
N SER A 468 -30.33 -10.52 21.89
CA SER A 468 -30.96 -11.66 22.55
C SER A 468 -29.96 -12.79 22.81
N THR A 469 -30.28 -13.69 23.74
CA THR A 469 -29.38 -14.81 24.08
C THR A 469 -29.54 -15.98 23.11
N TYR A 470 -28.43 -16.46 22.54
CA TYR A 470 -28.33 -17.65 21.69
C TYR A 470 -27.07 -18.44 22.07
N ASP A 471 -27.20 -19.75 22.34
CA ASP A 471 -26.09 -20.63 22.78
C ASP A 471 -25.17 -20.01 23.85
N ASP A 472 -25.78 -19.47 24.91
CA ASP A 472 -25.12 -18.80 26.04
C ASP A 472 -24.35 -17.49 25.69
N SER A 473 -24.38 -17.02 24.44
CA SER A 473 -23.88 -15.70 23.97
C SER A 473 -25.00 -14.67 23.79
N GLN A 474 -24.70 -13.38 23.87
CA GLN A 474 -25.60 -12.32 23.40
C GLN A 474 -25.33 -12.04 21.92
N VAL A 475 -26.38 -12.05 21.10
CA VAL A 475 -26.26 -11.82 19.66
C VAL A 475 -27.26 -10.77 19.20
N LEU A 476 -26.89 -9.98 18.19
CA LEU A 476 -27.80 -9.08 17.51
C LEU A 476 -28.73 -9.87 16.59
N LYS A 477 -30.02 -9.86 16.88
CA LYS A 477 -31.04 -10.43 16.01
C LYS A 477 -31.68 -9.36 15.13
N LEU A 478 -31.60 -9.57 13.81
CA LEU A 478 -32.43 -8.88 12.82
C LEU A 478 -33.49 -9.87 12.29
N ASP A 479 -34.77 -9.49 12.38
CA ASP A 479 -35.91 -10.33 12.01
C ASP A 479 -36.82 -9.57 11.03
N ASN A 480 -36.95 -10.12 9.83
CA ASN A 480 -37.79 -9.63 8.75
C ASN A 480 -38.67 -10.74 8.17
N ALA A 481 -39.21 -11.62 9.03
CA ALA A 481 -40.02 -12.76 8.62
C ALA A 481 -41.44 -12.41 8.11
N SER A 482 -41.88 -11.15 8.19
CA SER A 482 -43.30 -10.78 7.95
C SER A 482 -43.58 -9.43 7.29
N THR A 483 -42.55 -8.70 6.88
CA THR A 483 -42.65 -7.32 6.37
C THR A 483 -42.01 -7.16 4.99
N SER A 484 -42.45 -6.16 4.23
CA SER A 484 -41.78 -5.75 2.99
C SER A 484 -40.81 -4.62 3.32
N GLY A 485 -39.51 -4.89 3.29
CA GLY A 485 -38.45 -3.92 3.60
C GLY A 485 -37.11 -4.61 3.84
N THR A 486 -36.10 -3.84 4.23
CA THR A 486 -34.81 -4.34 4.73
C THR A 486 -34.64 -3.82 6.15
N GLU A 487 -34.26 -4.69 7.07
CA GLU A 487 -33.88 -4.30 8.43
C GLU A 487 -32.36 -4.14 8.47
N PHE A 488 -31.91 -3.10 9.15
CA PHE A 488 -30.49 -2.77 9.24
C PHE A 488 -30.04 -2.49 10.68
N ALA A 489 -28.74 -2.61 10.91
CA ALA A 489 -28.03 -2.04 12.04
C ALA A 489 -26.77 -1.35 11.51
N ILE A 490 -26.73 -0.02 11.51
CA ILE A 490 -25.66 0.78 10.89
C ILE A 490 -24.84 1.52 11.94
N LEU A 491 -23.54 1.69 11.69
CA LEU A 491 -22.78 2.72 12.37
C LEU A 491 -23.35 4.11 12.05
N PRO A 492 -23.13 5.14 12.89
CA PRO A 492 -23.65 6.47 12.65
C PRO A 492 -23.38 6.96 11.22
N VAL A 493 -24.42 7.44 10.53
CA VAL A 493 -24.27 8.00 9.18
C VAL A 493 -23.30 9.19 9.24
N GLY A 494 -22.31 9.20 8.33
CA GLY A 494 -21.21 10.16 8.35
C GLY A 494 -19.98 9.72 9.15
N THR A 495 -19.95 8.47 9.64
CA THR A 495 -18.71 7.84 10.12
C THR A 495 -17.72 7.78 8.94
N PRO A 496 -16.58 8.49 8.99
CA PRO A 496 -15.61 8.45 7.91
C PRO A 496 -14.96 7.07 7.86
N LEU A 497 -14.98 6.44 6.68
CA LEU A 497 -14.29 5.17 6.43
C LEU A 497 -13.02 5.43 5.61
N PRO A 498 -11.93 4.66 5.83
CA PRO A 498 -10.82 4.65 4.91
C PRO A 498 -11.24 4.12 3.54
N HIS A 499 -10.50 4.46 2.49
CA HIS A 499 -10.76 3.89 1.15
C HIS A 499 -10.45 2.39 1.10
N LYS A 500 -9.63 1.90 2.03
CA LYS A 500 -9.43 0.49 2.31
C LYS A 500 -9.93 0.17 3.71
N PHE A 501 -10.91 -0.70 3.82
CA PHE A 501 -11.36 -1.19 5.11
C PHE A 501 -11.84 -2.63 4.98
N ASN A 502 -11.92 -3.29 6.11
CA ASN A 502 -12.44 -4.63 6.22
C ASN A 502 -13.56 -4.63 7.26
N VAL A 503 -14.60 -5.40 7.00
CA VAL A 503 -15.68 -5.65 7.94
C VAL A 503 -15.79 -7.15 8.15
N SER A 504 -15.87 -7.60 9.39
CA SER A 504 -16.20 -9.00 9.69
C SER A 504 -17.40 -9.11 10.63
N ALA A 505 -18.14 -10.21 10.52
CA ALA A 505 -19.22 -10.56 11.44
C ALA A 505 -19.50 -12.07 11.38
N ASP A 506 -19.86 -12.66 12.51
CA ASP A 506 -20.38 -14.02 12.59
C ASP A 506 -21.89 -14.02 12.37
N LEU A 507 -22.39 -14.90 11.50
CA LEU A 507 -23.80 -14.99 11.14
C LEU A 507 -24.35 -16.39 11.43
N VAL A 508 -25.55 -16.46 12.00
CA VAL A 508 -26.35 -17.68 12.13
C VAL A 508 -27.74 -17.47 11.55
N PHE A 509 -28.10 -18.26 10.54
CA PHE A 509 -29.44 -18.22 9.92
C PHE A 509 -30.43 -19.04 10.75
N GLU A 510 -31.47 -18.42 11.30
CA GLU A 510 -32.45 -19.10 12.16
C GLU A 510 -33.42 -20.01 11.38
N SER A 511 -34.02 -20.97 12.09
CA SER A 511 -34.89 -21.99 11.49
C SER A 511 -36.10 -21.40 10.76
N GLY A 512 -36.20 -21.69 9.45
CA GLY A 512 -37.23 -21.19 8.52
C GLY A 512 -37.19 -21.97 7.19
N SER A 513 -37.99 -21.64 6.17
CA SER A 513 -37.78 -22.27 4.85
C SER A 513 -36.45 -21.76 4.26
N VAL A 514 -35.58 -22.64 3.76
CA VAL A 514 -34.31 -22.29 3.07
C VAL A 514 -34.46 -21.26 1.94
N ALA A 515 -35.68 -21.03 1.44
CA ALA A 515 -36.00 -20.01 0.45
C ALA A 515 -36.16 -18.58 1.02
N GLN A 516 -35.91 -18.35 2.31
CA GLN A 516 -36.13 -17.08 3.01
C GLN A 516 -35.00 -16.77 4.00
N MET A 517 -33.74 -16.91 3.58
CA MET A 517 -32.58 -16.70 4.44
C MET A 517 -31.61 -15.74 3.79
N ASP A 518 -31.56 -14.52 4.32
CA ASP A 518 -30.67 -13.47 3.85
C ASP A 518 -29.85 -12.92 5.02
N GLY A 519 -28.63 -12.50 4.74
CA GLY A 519 -27.75 -11.83 5.70
C GLY A 519 -26.63 -11.13 4.97
N PHE A 520 -26.45 -9.84 5.24
CA PHE A 520 -25.50 -8.99 4.53
C PHE A 520 -24.67 -8.13 5.48
N ILE A 521 -23.42 -7.90 5.08
CA ILE A 521 -22.68 -6.71 5.43
C ILE A 521 -23.10 -5.62 4.44
N VAL A 522 -23.49 -4.45 4.94
CA VAL A 522 -23.74 -3.25 4.12
C VAL A 522 -22.60 -2.27 4.25
N PHE A 523 -22.30 -1.59 3.16
CA PHE A 523 -21.21 -0.62 3.05
C PHE A 523 -21.60 0.48 2.07
N ASP A 524 -20.88 1.59 2.06
CA ASP A 524 -21.27 2.79 1.31
C ASP A 524 -22.74 3.20 1.61
N PHE A 525 -23.20 2.96 2.84
CA PHE A 525 -24.59 3.21 3.24
C PHE A 525 -24.82 4.71 3.40
N VAL A 526 -25.72 5.25 2.58
CA VAL A 526 -26.19 6.64 2.66
C VAL A 526 -27.56 6.70 3.34
N ASP A 527 -28.49 5.86 2.87
CA ASP A 527 -29.83 5.70 3.44
C ASP A 527 -30.45 4.33 3.06
N GLU A 528 -31.66 4.04 3.55
CA GLU A 528 -32.38 2.78 3.32
C GLU A 528 -32.68 2.46 1.84
N LEU A 529 -32.46 3.41 0.92
CA LEU A 529 -32.67 3.26 -0.52
C LEU A 529 -31.36 3.27 -1.31
N ASN A 530 -30.24 3.68 -0.70
CA ASN A 530 -28.96 3.91 -1.36
C ASN A 530 -27.81 3.35 -0.51
N TYR A 531 -27.36 2.14 -0.86
CA TYR A 531 -26.30 1.42 -0.15
C TYR A 531 -25.70 0.31 -1.03
N LYS A 532 -24.49 -0.14 -0.70
CA LYS A 532 -23.90 -1.37 -1.25
C LYS A 532 -24.01 -2.51 -0.24
N TYR A 533 -24.04 -3.75 -0.71
CA TYR A 533 -24.24 -4.92 0.14
C TYR A 533 -23.43 -6.12 -0.36
N ALA A 534 -22.97 -6.94 0.58
CA ALA A 534 -22.27 -8.19 0.33
C ALA A 534 -22.77 -9.26 1.31
N GLY A 535 -23.15 -10.43 0.80
CA GLY A 535 -23.59 -11.53 1.66
C GLY A 535 -24.43 -12.58 0.94
N LEU A 536 -25.31 -13.23 1.70
CA LEU A 536 -26.18 -14.29 1.23
C LEU A 536 -27.59 -13.75 0.98
N LYS A 537 -28.16 -14.06 -0.19
CA LYS A 537 -29.59 -13.84 -0.48
C LYS A 537 -30.34 -15.18 -0.66
N THR A 538 -31.66 -15.08 -0.78
CA THR A 538 -32.59 -16.18 -1.05
C THR A 538 -32.09 -17.12 -2.14
N ASP A 539 -32.42 -18.41 -2.01
CA ASP A 539 -31.92 -19.48 -2.88
C ASP A 539 -30.40 -19.72 -2.79
N GLN A 540 -29.78 -19.28 -1.68
CA GLN A 540 -28.39 -19.51 -1.32
C GLN A 540 -27.39 -18.97 -2.35
N VAL A 541 -27.65 -17.74 -2.79
CA VAL A 541 -26.78 -17.03 -3.73
C VAL A 541 -25.93 -16.05 -2.95
N TRP A 542 -24.62 -16.15 -3.10
CA TRP A 542 -23.66 -15.17 -2.61
C TRP A 542 -23.59 -14.02 -3.58
N VAL A 543 -23.69 -12.80 -3.08
CA VAL A 543 -23.80 -11.61 -3.93
C VAL A 543 -22.98 -10.45 -3.37
N ILE A 544 -22.45 -9.65 -4.28
CA ILE A 544 -22.09 -8.26 -4.02
C ILE A 544 -22.91 -7.40 -4.98
N GLY A 545 -23.57 -6.38 -4.44
CA GLY A 545 -24.47 -5.53 -5.22
C GLY A 545 -24.66 -4.15 -4.62
N GLU A 546 -25.53 -3.37 -5.24
CA GLU A 546 -25.92 -2.05 -4.78
C GLU A 546 -27.44 -1.82 -4.90
N SER A 547 -27.99 -1.07 -3.97
CA SER A 547 -29.34 -0.53 -4.03
C SER A 547 -29.25 0.93 -4.43
N VAL A 548 -29.97 1.32 -5.48
CA VAL A 548 -30.06 2.71 -5.94
C VAL A 548 -31.53 3.08 -6.04
N ASP A 549 -31.97 4.10 -5.31
CA ASP A 549 -33.38 4.46 -5.17
C ASP A 549 -34.29 3.27 -4.78
N GLY A 550 -33.77 2.34 -3.97
CA GLY A 550 -34.44 1.13 -3.51
C GLY A 550 -34.53 0.01 -4.55
N VAL A 551 -33.84 0.15 -5.69
CA VAL A 551 -33.71 -0.90 -6.70
C VAL A 551 -32.38 -1.62 -6.50
N ASN A 552 -32.45 -2.89 -6.12
CA ASN A 552 -31.27 -3.74 -5.97
C ASN A 552 -30.76 -4.18 -7.34
N ASN A 553 -29.49 -3.89 -7.60
CA ASN A 553 -28.72 -4.36 -8.74
C ASN A 553 -27.59 -5.27 -8.22
N GLU A 554 -27.51 -6.48 -8.76
CA GLU A 554 -26.41 -7.40 -8.46
C GLU A 554 -25.24 -7.06 -9.39
N VAL A 555 -24.08 -6.82 -8.80
CA VAL A 555 -22.85 -6.57 -9.56
C VAL A 555 -22.18 -7.90 -9.88
N GLU A 556 -22.00 -8.75 -8.87
CA GLU A 556 -21.46 -10.10 -9.03
C GLU A 556 -22.17 -11.11 -8.13
N SER A 557 -22.19 -12.38 -8.55
CA SER A 557 -22.87 -13.45 -7.80
C SER A 557 -22.22 -14.82 -7.96
N TYR A 558 -22.33 -15.64 -6.92
CA TYR A 558 -21.86 -17.02 -6.87
C TYR A 558 -22.93 -17.94 -6.26
N LEU A 559 -23.19 -19.07 -6.92
CA LEU A 559 -24.23 -20.03 -6.54
C LEU A 559 -23.60 -21.28 -5.96
N PHE A 560 -23.78 -21.51 -4.66
CA PHE A 560 -23.29 -22.73 -3.99
C PHE A 560 -23.81 -24.02 -4.63
N SER A 561 -25.05 -24.03 -5.10
CA SER A 561 -25.65 -25.20 -5.75
C SER A 561 -24.95 -25.63 -7.05
N ASN A 562 -24.15 -24.76 -7.68
CA ASN A 562 -23.36 -25.15 -8.86
C ASN A 562 -22.28 -26.17 -8.51
N GLU A 563 -21.78 -26.12 -7.27
CA GLU A 563 -20.77 -27.02 -6.71
C GLU A 563 -21.38 -28.00 -5.69
N ALA A 564 -22.71 -28.21 -5.75
CA ALA A 564 -23.47 -29.04 -4.80
C ALA A 564 -23.32 -28.65 -3.32
N ARG A 565 -22.95 -27.39 -3.03
CA ARG A 565 -22.86 -26.83 -1.68
C ARG A 565 -24.18 -26.21 -1.25
N PHE A 566 -24.44 -26.16 0.06
CA PHE A 566 -25.60 -25.50 0.62
C PHE A 566 -25.26 -24.79 1.94
N VAL A 567 -26.03 -23.75 2.27
CA VAL A 567 -26.00 -23.07 3.57
C VAL A 567 -26.96 -23.78 4.53
N ASP A 568 -26.47 -24.11 5.73
CA ASP A 568 -27.23 -24.78 6.79
C ASP A 568 -27.77 -23.80 7.82
N GLN A 569 -28.92 -24.16 8.37
CA GLN A 569 -29.60 -23.39 9.41
C GLN A 569 -29.02 -23.72 10.78
N GLY A 570 -28.91 -22.70 11.64
CA GLY A 570 -28.29 -22.87 12.96
C GLY A 570 -26.78 -23.06 12.91
N GLN A 571 -26.16 -23.06 11.73
CA GLN A 571 -24.72 -23.07 11.57
C GLN A 571 -24.19 -21.64 11.59
N LYS A 572 -23.04 -21.44 12.24
CA LYS A 572 -22.27 -20.20 12.25
C LYS A 572 -21.42 -20.09 10.99
N TYR A 573 -21.44 -18.92 10.37
CA TYR A 573 -20.59 -18.53 9.24
C TYR A 573 -19.90 -17.21 9.54
N THR A 574 -18.60 -17.13 9.29
CA THR A 574 -17.79 -15.94 9.50
C THR A 574 -17.67 -15.19 8.18
N PHE A 575 -18.35 -14.05 8.07
CA PHE A 575 -18.31 -13.21 6.87
C PHE A 575 -17.17 -12.20 7.02
N HIS A 576 -16.45 -11.97 5.92
CA HIS A 576 -15.41 -10.96 5.84
C HIS A 576 -15.53 -10.22 4.51
N LEU A 577 -15.75 -8.91 4.57
CA LEU A 577 -15.80 -8.02 3.42
C LEU A 577 -14.55 -7.14 3.42
N ALA A 578 -13.70 -7.27 2.40
CA ALA A 578 -12.61 -6.33 2.16
C ALA A 578 -13.02 -5.32 1.08
N VAL A 579 -13.02 -4.03 1.41
CA VAL A 579 -13.23 -2.94 0.45
C VAL A 579 -11.89 -2.26 0.18
N ASN A 580 -11.57 -2.04 -1.09
CA ASN A 580 -10.37 -1.33 -1.52
C ASN A 580 -10.70 -0.43 -2.71
N GLY A 581 -10.86 0.85 -2.43
CA GLY A 581 -11.26 1.87 -3.40
C GLY A 581 -12.64 1.57 -3.98
N ASN A 582 -12.63 1.10 -5.22
CA ASN A 582 -13.83 0.74 -5.97
C ASN A 582 -14.15 -0.75 -5.91
N THR A 583 -13.27 -1.57 -5.34
CA THR A 583 -13.45 -3.03 -5.31
C THR A 583 -13.93 -3.50 -3.96
N ALA A 584 -14.72 -4.57 -3.95
CA ALA A 584 -15.15 -5.26 -2.74
C ALA A 584 -15.01 -6.77 -2.92
N GLU A 585 -14.44 -7.45 -1.94
CA GLU A 585 -14.26 -8.90 -1.91
C GLU A 585 -14.96 -9.50 -0.70
N LEU A 586 -15.92 -10.39 -0.94
CA LEU A 586 -16.59 -11.18 0.08
C LEU A 586 -15.89 -12.52 0.24
N THR A 587 -15.39 -12.74 1.45
CA THR A 587 -14.88 -14.00 1.95
C THR A 587 -15.84 -14.57 2.99
N VAL A 588 -16.02 -15.89 2.99
CA VAL A 588 -16.79 -16.61 4.02
C VAL A 588 -15.94 -17.76 4.53
N ASN A 589 -15.72 -17.82 5.85
CA ASN A 589 -14.87 -18.84 6.50
C ASN A 589 -13.47 -18.94 5.85
N GLY A 590 -12.90 -17.80 5.44
CA GLY A 590 -11.62 -17.74 4.74
C GLY A 590 -11.66 -18.04 3.23
N GLU A 591 -12.78 -18.47 2.65
CA GLU A 591 -12.93 -18.67 1.21
C GLU A 591 -13.43 -17.41 0.50
N THR A 592 -12.69 -16.91 -0.49
CA THR A 592 -13.17 -15.80 -1.34
C THR A 592 -14.27 -16.32 -2.27
N LEU A 593 -15.50 -15.84 -2.11
CA LEU A 593 -16.66 -16.30 -2.89
C LEU A 593 -16.97 -15.39 -4.08
N VAL A 594 -16.91 -14.08 -3.85
CA VAL A 594 -17.30 -13.07 -4.85
C VAL A 594 -16.39 -11.85 -4.70
N THR A 595 -15.92 -11.31 -5.82
CA THR A 595 -15.23 -10.02 -5.90
C THR A 595 -15.96 -9.16 -6.91
N ALA A 596 -16.26 -7.92 -6.55
CA ALA A 596 -16.90 -6.95 -7.43
C ALA A 596 -16.02 -5.71 -7.59
N ASP A 597 -16.09 -5.10 -8.76
CA ASP A 597 -15.53 -3.78 -9.06
C ASP A 597 -16.70 -2.83 -9.36
N PHE A 598 -16.78 -1.74 -8.62
CA PHE A 598 -17.77 -0.70 -8.82
C PHE A 598 -17.17 0.38 -9.72
N ASP A 599 -17.92 0.92 -10.68
CA ASP A 599 -17.44 2.07 -11.48
C ASP A 599 -17.32 3.38 -10.65
N SER A 600 -17.48 3.31 -9.33
CA SER A 600 -17.45 4.41 -8.37
C SER A 600 -16.89 3.96 -7.02
N PRO A 601 -16.41 4.91 -6.18
CA PRO A 601 -15.92 4.61 -4.83
C PRO A 601 -16.94 3.84 -3.98
N ALA A 602 -16.47 2.79 -3.33
CA ALA A 602 -17.26 1.89 -2.48
C ALA A 602 -17.19 2.25 -0.98
N TYR A 603 -16.72 3.45 -0.62
CA TYR A 603 -16.40 3.83 0.76
C TYR A 603 -16.96 5.20 1.18
N LYS A 604 -17.90 5.79 0.43
CA LYS A 604 -18.39 7.17 0.70
C LYS A 604 -19.44 7.25 1.81
N GLY A 605 -20.23 6.19 1.99
CA GLY A 605 -21.18 6.02 3.08
C GLY A 605 -20.60 5.24 4.27
N THR A 606 -21.46 4.85 5.21
CA THR A 606 -21.07 4.09 6.41
C THR A 606 -21.22 2.56 6.20
N VAL A 607 -20.91 1.75 7.22
CA VAL A 607 -21.05 0.28 7.21
C VAL A 607 -22.01 -0.22 8.28
N GLY A 608 -22.49 -1.45 8.10
CA GLY A 608 -23.35 -2.12 9.05
C GLY A 608 -23.77 -3.51 8.62
N LEU A 609 -24.87 -3.98 9.19
CA LEU A 609 -25.45 -5.30 8.96
C LEU A 609 -26.89 -5.17 8.47
N ALA A 610 -27.35 -6.11 7.64
CA ALA A 610 -28.71 -6.07 7.09
C ALA A 610 -29.35 -7.44 6.84
N VAL A 611 -30.69 -7.47 6.88
CA VAL A 611 -31.54 -8.62 6.52
C VAL A 611 -32.74 -8.13 5.71
N SER A 612 -32.88 -8.59 4.46
CA SER A 612 -34.05 -8.31 3.62
C SER A 612 -35.17 -9.36 3.71
N ASN A 613 -34.85 -10.59 4.08
CA ASN A 613 -35.83 -11.66 4.19
C ASN A 613 -35.34 -12.72 5.19
N GLY A 614 -36.23 -13.15 6.09
CA GLY A 614 -35.90 -14.14 7.12
C GLY A 614 -35.42 -13.53 8.42
N SER A 615 -34.70 -14.34 9.21
CA SER A 615 -34.13 -13.91 10.48
C SER A 615 -32.71 -14.44 10.63
N THR A 616 -31.79 -13.52 10.96
CA THR A 616 -30.36 -13.79 11.06
C THR A 616 -29.83 -13.19 12.35
N LEU A 617 -29.02 -13.99 13.05
CA LEU A 617 -28.29 -13.59 14.25
C LEU A 617 -26.89 -13.16 13.81
N PHE A 618 -26.42 -12.05 14.36
CA PHE A 618 -25.10 -11.49 14.12
C PHE A 618 -24.33 -11.40 15.42
N ASP A 619 -23.05 -11.74 15.38
CA ASP A 619 -22.12 -11.65 16.51
C ASP A 619 -20.74 -11.17 16.02
N ASN A 620 -19.87 -10.75 16.93
CA ASN A 620 -18.46 -10.40 16.67
C ASN A 620 -18.26 -9.43 15.49
N PHE A 621 -19.07 -8.37 15.40
CA PHE A 621 -18.92 -7.35 14.37
C PHE A 621 -17.58 -6.61 14.55
N GLN A 622 -16.78 -6.49 13.48
CA GLN A 622 -15.55 -5.73 13.50
C GLN A 622 -15.41 -4.88 12.23
N LEU A 623 -14.84 -3.68 12.38
CA LEU A 623 -14.43 -2.80 11.28
C LEU A 623 -12.99 -2.36 11.56
N ASP A 624 -12.08 -2.61 10.61
CA ASP A 624 -10.66 -2.22 10.70
C ASP A 624 -10.07 -1.96 9.30
N GLU A 625 -9.00 -1.18 9.20
CA GLU A 625 -8.21 -0.97 7.97
C GLU A 625 -7.39 -2.22 7.60
N ALA A 626 -7.03 -3.04 8.61
CA ALA A 626 -6.31 -4.29 8.44
C ALA A 626 -6.91 -5.40 9.33
N ILE A 627 -7.96 -6.07 8.83
CA ILE A 627 -8.36 -7.36 9.40
C ILE A 627 -7.53 -8.43 8.68
N GLU A 628 -6.71 -9.19 9.42
CA GLU A 628 -6.13 -10.42 8.87
C GLU A 628 -7.29 -11.29 8.42
N LYS A 629 -7.24 -11.80 7.17
CA LYS A 629 -8.20 -12.78 6.68
C LYS A 629 -8.19 -13.96 7.64
N VAL A 630 -9.12 -13.96 8.60
CA VAL A 630 -9.19 -15.03 9.59
C VAL A 630 -9.66 -16.24 8.80
N VAL A 631 -8.74 -17.17 8.57
CA VAL A 631 -9.10 -18.52 8.16
C VAL A 631 -9.71 -19.16 9.40
N ASP A 632 -10.97 -18.83 9.64
CA ASP A 632 -11.80 -19.53 10.61
C ASP A 632 -12.40 -20.72 9.88
N PHE A 633 -11.78 -21.89 10.00
CA PHE A 633 -12.40 -23.13 9.54
C PHE A 633 -13.50 -23.52 10.54
N SER A 634 -14.56 -22.72 10.54
CA SER A 634 -15.85 -22.97 11.17
C SER A 634 -16.88 -22.84 10.05
N PRO A 635 -17.43 -23.95 9.53
CA PRO A 635 -17.93 -25.03 10.38
C PRO A 635 -16.98 -26.20 10.57
N ASP A 636 -16.96 -26.68 11.81
CA ASP A 636 -17.03 -28.10 12.13
C ASP A 636 -18.13 -28.76 11.25
N TYR A 637 -17.79 -29.39 10.12
CA TYR A 637 -18.83 -30.09 9.37
C TYR A 637 -19.37 -31.25 10.22
N ARG A 638 -20.70 -31.36 10.30
CA ARG A 638 -21.38 -32.42 11.02
C ARG A 638 -22.50 -32.95 10.14
N GLU A 639 -22.45 -34.23 9.82
CA GLU A 639 -23.57 -34.92 9.18
C GLU A 639 -23.93 -36.14 10.01
N ASP A 640 -25.22 -36.27 10.33
CA ASP A 640 -25.77 -37.47 10.98
C ASP A 640 -26.65 -38.22 9.97
N PHE A 641 -26.08 -39.22 9.29
CA PHE A 641 -26.81 -40.01 8.29
C PHE A 641 -28.01 -40.78 8.89
N ARG A 642 -28.11 -40.82 10.23
CA ARG A 642 -29.19 -41.45 11.00
C ARG A 642 -30.53 -40.71 10.95
N VAL A 643 -30.57 -39.48 10.45
CA VAL A 643 -31.83 -38.73 10.24
C VAL A 643 -32.33 -38.81 8.78
N THR A 644 -33.60 -38.45 8.56
CA THR A 644 -34.28 -38.57 7.25
C THR A 644 -33.98 -37.43 6.26
N LEU A 645 -33.28 -36.37 6.69
CA LEU A 645 -32.83 -35.30 5.80
C LEU A 645 -31.51 -35.74 5.13
N ALA A 646 -31.30 -35.36 3.88
CA ALA A 646 -30.12 -35.72 3.10
C ALA A 646 -29.03 -34.65 3.29
N GLY A 647 -27.81 -35.08 3.60
CA GLY A 647 -26.64 -34.23 3.79
C GLY A 647 -25.90 -33.83 2.50
N GLN A 648 -24.85 -33.03 2.69
CA GLN A 648 -24.08 -32.25 1.71
C GLN A 648 -23.01 -33.05 0.93
N PHE A 649 -23.30 -34.30 0.55
CA PHE A 649 -22.28 -35.17 -0.07
C PHE A 649 -22.53 -35.45 -1.56
N ASP A 650 -21.45 -35.36 -2.33
CA ASP A 650 -21.37 -35.84 -3.71
C ASP A 650 -21.17 -37.36 -3.73
N HIS A 651 -21.75 -38.03 -4.73
CA HIS A 651 -21.59 -39.47 -4.90
C HIS A 651 -20.80 -39.80 -6.17
N TYR A 652 -19.68 -40.48 -6.01
CA TYR A 652 -19.10 -41.26 -7.09
C TYR A 652 -19.73 -42.66 -7.09
N ASN A 653 -20.20 -43.08 -8.27
CA ASN A 653 -21.04 -44.27 -8.44
C ASN A 653 -22.29 -44.25 -7.56
N GLU A 654 -23.09 -43.17 -7.66
CA GLU A 654 -24.35 -42.96 -6.92
C GLU A 654 -25.28 -44.18 -6.90
N GLN A 655 -25.30 -44.99 -7.97
CA GLN A 655 -26.09 -46.22 -8.04
C GLN A 655 -25.74 -47.29 -6.99
N LEU A 656 -24.56 -47.20 -6.35
CA LEU A 656 -24.10 -48.10 -5.30
C LEU A 656 -24.55 -47.62 -3.91
N TRP A 657 -25.06 -46.40 -3.78
CA TRP A 657 -25.40 -45.79 -2.51
C TRP A 657 -26.90 -45.86 -2.23
N GLU A 658 -27.25 -46.31 -1.03
CA GLU A 658 -28.63 -46.28 -0.54
C GLU A 658 -28.72 -46.00 0.96
N LYS A 659 -29.79 -45.30 1.36
CA LYS A 659 -30.14 -45.17 2.79
C LYS A 659 -30.77 -46.47 3.28
N GLN A 660 -30.02 -47.24 4.06
CA GLN A 660 -30.51 -48.46 4.70
C GLN A 660 -30.89 -48.20 6.15
N ARG A 661 -31.75 -49.07 6.69
CA ARG A 661 -32.18 -49.02 8.09
C ARG A 661 -31.58 -50.19 8.86
N ILE A 662 -30.71 -49.89 9.83
CA ILE A 662 -30.01 -50.87 10.65
C ILE A 662 -30.29 -50.57 12.12
N GLY A 663 -30.76 -51.55 12.88
CA GLY A 663 -31.03 -51.39 14.32
C GLY A 663 -32.15 -50.40 14.70
N GLY A 664 -32.79 -49.75 13.73
CA GLY A 664 -33.81 -48.72 13.96
C GLY A 664 -33.46 -47.35 13.35
N ASP A 665 -32.18 -47.11 13.09
CA ASP A 665 -31.61 -45.87 12.57
C ASP A 665 -31.27 -45.99 11.09
N TYR A 666 -31.12 -44.86 10.40
CA TYR A 666 -30.69 -44.81 9.01
C TYR A 666 -29.17 -44.75 8.88
N TYR A 667 -28.62 -45.32 7.82
CA TYR A 667 -27.20 -45.24 7.48
C TYR A 667 -27.09 -45.00 5.99
N ASN A 668 -26.02 -44.31 5.55
CA ASN A 668 -25.65 -44.32 4.15
C ASN A 668 -24.81 -45.56 3.89
N THR A 669 -25.34 -46.48 3.08
CA THR A 669 -24.68 -47.74 2.73
C THR A 669 -24.20 -47.67 1.30
N VAL A 670 -22.94 -48.04 1.08
CA VAL A 670 -22.39 -48.38 -0.23
C VAL A 670 -22.44 -49.91 -0.39
N ASP A 671 -22.99 -50.39 -1.50
CA ASP A 671 -22.96 -51.80 -1.90
C ASP A 671 -22.27 -51.97 -3.25
N GLY A 672 -20.96 -52.21 -3.21
CA GLY A 672 -20.13 -52.53 -4.37
C GLY A 672 -20.03 -54.04 -4.66
N THR A 673 -20.77 -54.90 -3.94
CA THR A 673 -20.47 -56.34 -3.86
C THR A 673 -20.78 -57.12 -5.15
N VAL A 674 -21.64 -56.56 -6.00
CA VAL A 674 -21.98 -57.13 -7.31
C VAL A 674 -21.06 -56.64 -8.41
N THR A 675 -20.63 -55.38 -8.35
CA THR A 675 -19.85 -54.72 -9.42
C THR A 675 -18.35 -54.81 -9.19
N GLY A 676 -17.90 -54.94 -7.95
CA GLY A 676 -16.49 -54.79 -7.56
C GLY A 676 -16.01 -53.34 -7.66
N GLU A 677 -16.90 -52.39 -7.87
CA GLU A 677 -16.57 -50.98 -8.09
C GLU A 677 -16.34 -50.26 -6.76
N LEU A 678 -15.64 -49.12 -6.86
CA LEU A 678 -15.44 -48.17 -5.78
C LEU A 678 -16.68 -47.27 -5.68
N GLY A 679 -17.26 -47.15 -4.50
CA GLY A 679 -18.20 -46.08 -4.17
C GLY A 679 -17.54 -45.07 -3.24
N VAL A 680 -17.63 -43.79 -3.59
CA VAL A 680 -17.12 -42.67 -2.76
C VAL A 680 -18.25 -41.69 -2.50
N LEU A 681 -18.32 -41.24 -1.25
CA LEU A 681 -19.18 -40.18 -0.74
C LEU A 681 -18.28 -39.01 -0.36
N ILE A 682 -18.40 -37.87 -1.04
CA ILE A 682 -17.42 -36.77 -1.00
C ILE A 682 -18.06 -35.56 -0.32
N GLN A 683 -17.43 -35.07 0.74
CA GLN A 683 -17.67 -33.75 1.30
C GLN A 683 -16.76 -32.77 0.56
N ARG A 684 -17.36 -31.90 -0.27
CA ARG A 684 -16.63 -30.79 -0.88
C ARG A 684 -16.18 -29.83 0.22
N THR A 685 -14.88 -29.59 0.30
CA THR A 685 -14.29 -28.64 1.24
C THR A 685 -13.89 -27.37 0.48
N PRO A 686 -13.91 -26.18 1.12
CA PRO A 686 -13.27 -25.00 0.53
C PRO A 686 -11.79 -25.30 0.25
N TYR A 687 -11.13 -24.49 -0.60
CA TYR A 687 -9.71 -24.66 -0.90
C TYR A 687 -8.87 -24.84 0.37
N GLU A 688 -7.83 -25.68 0.25
CA GLU A 688 -6.83 -26.08 1.27
C GLU A 688 -7.34 -26.04 2.72
N LEU A 689 -7.70 -27.21 3.24
CA LEU A 689 -8.03 -27.40 4.66
C LEU A 689 -6.93 -26.85 5.58
N PRO A 690 -7.26 -26.52 6.84
CA PRO A 690 -6.24 -26.18 7.83
C PRO A 690 -5.13 -27.22 7.86
N GLU A 691 -3.90 -26.82 8.17
CA GLU A 691 -2.77 -27.76 8.25
C GLU A 691 -3.06 -28.88 9.26
N ASN A 692 -3.84 -28.59 10.31
CA ASN A 692 -4.22 -29.55 11.35
C ASN A 692 -5.75 -29.73 11.39
N PHE A 693 -6.25 -30.92 11.06
CA PHE A 693 -7.69 -31.21 11.06
C PHE A 693 -7.98 -32.68 11.43
N SER A 694 -9.23 -33.00 11.73
CA SER A 694 -9.67 -34.38 11.96
C SER A 694 -10.95 -34.72 11.21
N ILE A 695 -11.04 -35.97 10.73
CA ILE A 695 -12.25 -36.54 10.11
C ILE A 695 -12.71 -37.71 10.97
N GLY A 696 -14.00 -37.78 11.30
CA GLY A 696 -14.53 -38.89 12.09
C GLY A 696 -15.83 -39.46 11.56
N THR A 697 -16.02 -40.77 11.76
CA THR A 697 -17.24 -41.48 11.36
C THR A 697 -17.47 -42.73 12.22
N THR A 698 -18.69 -43.25 12.21
CA THR A 698 -19.00 -44.63 12.59
C THR A 698 -19.27 -45.43 11.34
N LEU A 699 -18.74 -46.65 11.28
CA LEU A 699 -19.00 -47.55 10.17
C LEU A 699 -19.14 -49.02 10.58
N VAL A 700 -19.86 -49.76 9.75
CA VAL A 700 -20.10 -51.20 9.86
C VAL A 700 -19.84 -51.83 8.49
N SER A 701 -18.95 -52.83 8.41
CA SER A 701 -18.80 -53.67 7.22
C SER A 701 -19.62 -54.95 7.39
N HIS A 702 -20.47 -55.27 6.41
CA HIS A 702 -21.47 -56.32 6.54
C HIS A 702 -21.03 -57.67 6.03
N SER A 703 -21.30 -58.72 6.82
CA SER A 703 -21.17 -60.09 6.36
C SER A 703 -22.29 -60.47 5.37
N PRO A 704 -22.02 -61.35 4.39
CA PRO A 704 -23.02 -61.76 3.42
C PRO A 704 -24.21 -62.44 4.11
N GLY A 705 -25.41 -62.17 3.60
CA GLY A 705 -26.63 -62.78 4.10
C GLY A 705 -26.61 -64.30 3.99
N ILE A 706 -27.39 -64.99 4.83
CA ILE A 706 -27.48 -66.47 4.79
C ILE A 706 -27.91 -66.93 3.39
N GLY A 707 -26.97 -67.53 2.64
CA GLY A 707 -27.21 -68.07 1.30
C GLY A 707 -26.63 -67.24 0.15
N GLU A 708 -26.03 -66.08 0.43
CA GLU A 708 -25.24 -65.33 -0.54
C GLU A 708 -23.84 -65.95 -0.71
N VAL A 709 -23.44 -66.17 -1.96
CA VAL A 709 -22.09 -66.60 -2.33
C VAL A 709 -21.52 -65.51 -3.21
N VAL A 710 -20.82 -64.56 -2.58
CA VAL A 710 -20.16 -63.45 -3.25
C VAL A 710 -18.73 -63.38 -2.72
N ASP A 711 -17.79 -63.21 -3.64
CA ASP A 711 -16.39 -62.90 -3.35
C ASP A 711 -16.39 -61.40 -3.00
N ARG A 712 -16.65 -61.07 -1.72
CA ARG A 712 -16.75 -59.69 -1.25
C ARG A 712 -15.40 -59.26 -0.69
N GLU A 713 -14.97 -58.07 -1.06
CA GLU A 713 -13.92 -57.38 -0.31
C GLU A 713 -14.61 -56.80 0.94
N TYR A 714 -14.05 -57.01 2.13
CA TYR A 714 -14.57 -56.37 3.35
C TYR A 714 -13.68 -55.17 3.62
N ASN A 715 -14.23 -53.95 3.54
CA ASN A 715 -13.48 -52.73 3.78
C ASN A 715 -14.39 -51.52 4.01
N GLY A 716 -13.82 -50.48 4.59
CA GLY A 716 -14.44 -49.16 4.73
C GLY A 716 -13.37 -48.13 5.06
N PHE A 717 -13.49 -46.96 4.45
CA PHE A 717 -12.46 -45.93 4.46
C PHE A 717 -13.02 -44.55 4.76
N VAL A 718 -12.26 -43.80 5.56
CA VAL A 718 -12.25 -42.33 5.52
C VAL A 718 -11.30 -41.91 4.41
N ILE A 719 -11.73 -40.94 3.62
CA ILE A 719 -11.01 -40.39 2.46
C ILE A 719 -10.62 -38.95 2.77
N PHE A 720 -9.41 -38.58 2.39
CA PHE A 720 -8.85 -37.24 2.55
C PHE A 720 -7.92 -36.91 1.39
N ASP A 721 -7.68 -35.62 1.16
CA ASP A 721 -6.89 -35.14 0.03
C ASP A 721 -7.38 -35.74 -1.30
N TYR A 722 -8.70 -35.78 -1.47
CA TYR A 722 -9.36 -36.32 -2.64
C TYR A 722 -9.23 -35.36 -3.82
N VAL A 723 -8.62 -35.84 -4.90
CA VAL A 723 -8.48 -35.10 -6.16
C VAL A 723 -9.54 -35.58 -7.16
N ASP A 724 -9.63 -36.89 -7.35
CA ASP A 724 -10.63 -37.56 -8.18
C ASP A 724 -10.79 -39.05 -7.78
N GLU A 725 -11.64 -39.80 -8.49
CA GLU A 725 -11.91 -41.21 -8.19
C GLU A 725 -10.70 -42.15 -8.38
N THR A 726 -9.61 -41.66 -8.95
CA THR A 726 -8.37 -42.40 -9.18
C THR A 726 -7.21 -41.93 -8.32
N ASP A 727 -7.33 -40.78 -7.63
CA ASP A 727 -6.29 -40.17 -6.82
C ASP A 727 -6.85 -39.57 -5.53
N PHE A 728 -6.64 -40.26 -4.41
CA PHE A 728 -7.01 -39.80 -3.07
C PHE A 728 -6.25 -40.54 -1.96
N LYS A 729 -6.19 -39.99 -0.76
CA LYS A 729 -5.61 -40.68 0.41
C LYS A 729 -6.72 -41.25 1.28
N TYR A 730 -6.41 -42.33 1.99
CA TYR A 730 -7.41 -43.08 2.73
C TYR A 730 -6.86 -43.66 4.03
N ALA A 731 -7.76 -43.85 4.99
CA ALA A 731 -7.52 -44.57 6.23
C ALA A 731 -8.74 -45.42 6.59
N GLY A 732 -8.52 -46.65 7.03
CA GLY A 732 -9.64 -47.56 7.30
C GLY A 732 -9.19 -48.98 7.61
N PHE A 733 -10.01 -49.96 7.26
CA PHE A 733 -9.76 -51.35 7.64
C PHE A 733 -10.00 -52.37 6.52
N LEU A 734 -9.36 -53.53 6.70
CA LEU A 734 -9.51 -54.76 5.90
C LEU A 734 -9.75 -55.94 6.86
N PRO A 735 -11.01 -56.34 7.16
CA PRO A 735 -11.32 -57.34 8.18
C PRO A 735 -10.76 -58.73 7.85
N GLU A 736 -10.82 -59.18 6.59
CA GLU A 736 -10.28 -60.49 6.21
C GLU A 736 -8.77 -60.59 6.40
N ALA A 737 -8.06 -59.48 6.18
CA ALA A 737 -6.63 -59.40 6.43
C ALA A 737 -6.31 -59.19 7.91
N GLY A 738 -7.30 -58.77 8.72
CA GLY A 738 -7.11 -58.34 10.10
C GLY A 738 -6.21 -57.12 10.20
N LYS A 739 -6.45 -56.09 9.37
CA LYS A 739 -5.58 -54.91 9.28
C LYS A 739 -6.31 -53.58 9.33
N TRP A 740 -5.74 -52.63 10.07
CA TRP A 740 -5.97 -51.19 9.91
C TRP A 740 -4.90 -50.60 9.00
N ILE A 741 -5.29 -49.72 8.07
CA ILE A 741 -4.39 -49.22 7.03
C ILE A 741 -4.53 -47.71 6.82
N ILE A 742 -3.44 -47.07 6.41
CA ILE A 742 -3.40 -45.71 5.84
C ILE A 742 -2.61 -45.80 4.53
N GLY A 743 -3.10 -45.16 3.46
CA GLY A 743 -2.47 -45.23 2.15
C GLY A 743 -2.88 -44.14 1.19
N HIS A 744 -2.34 -44.24 -0.03
CA HIS A 744 -2.64 -43.39 -1.18
C HIS A 744 -3.21 -44.28 -2.28
N TYR A 745 -4.45 -44.02 -2.67
CA TYR A 745 -5.12 -44.72 -3.75
C TYR A 745 -4.72 -44.10 -5.09
N LEU A 746 -4.11 -44.92 -5.95
CA LEU A 746 -3.75 -44.57 -7.34
C LEU A 746 -4.39 -45.58 -8.32
N GLY A 747 -5.66 -45.93 -8.07
CA GLY A 747 -6.42 -46.96 -8.80
C GLY A 747 -6.47 -48.34 -8.14
N ASP A 748 -5.71 -48.57 -7.07
CA ASP A 748 -5.75 -49.79 -6.25
C ASP A 748 -5.46 -49.54 -4.76
N PHE A 749 -5.82 -50.52 -3.91
CA PHE A 749 -5.59 -50.51 -2.45
C PHE A 749 -4.45 -51.46 -2.03
N ASP A 750 -3.69 -52.03 -2.97
CA ASP A 750 -2.80 -53.17 -2.71
C ASP A 750 -1.52 -52.79 -1.95
N THR A 751 -1.18 -51.50 -1.92
CA THR A 751 0.07 -50.99 -1.34
C THR A 751 -0.17 -49.86 -0.33
N PRO A 752 -0.72 -50.18 0.86
CA PRO A 752 -0.87 -49.16 1.90
C PRO A 752 0.50 -48.68 2.40
N ILE A 753 0.58 -47.40 2.77
CA ILE A 753 1.79 -46.79 3.33
C ILE A 753 2.10 -47.41 4.69
N THR A 754 1.05 -47.66 5.49
CA THR A 754 1.15 -48.32 6.79
C THR A 754 0.06 -49.38 6.94
N SER A 755 0.36 -50.46 7.67
CA SER A 755 -0.64 -51.46 8.05
C SER A 755 -0.33 -52.03 9.42
N VAL A 756 -1.37 -52.17 10.25
CA VAL A 756 -1.26 -52.69 11.62
C VAL A 756 -2.22 -53.87 11.80
N ASP A 757 -1.68 -55.00 12.24
CA ASP A 757 -2.45 -56.22 12.48
C ASP A 757 -3.34 -56.07 13.72
N ALA A 758 -4.65 -56.25 13.57
CA ALA A 758 -5.63 -56.26 14.63
C ALA A 758 -6.84 -57.13 14.25
N SER A 759 -7.47 -57.79 15.24
CA SER A 759 -8.74 -58.48 15.01
C SER A 759 -9.82 -57.47 14.70
N ILE A 760 -10.52 -57.64 13.59
CA ILE A 760 -11.64 -56.81 13.16
C ILE A 760 -12.78 -57.75 12.79
N GLU A 761 -13.94 -57.57 13.40
CA GLU A 761 -15.13 -58.38 13.16
C GLU A 761 -16.04 -57.66 12.17
N THR A 762 -16.63 -58.40 11.23
CA THR A 762 -17.73 -57.89 10.42
C THR A 762 -19.00 -57.77 11.27
N ASP A 763 -19.94 -56.92 10.85
CA ASP A 763 -21.19 -56.61 11.56
C ASP A 763 -21.01 -55.92 12.94
N GLU A 764 -19.79 -55.49 13.26
CA GLU A 764 -19.48 -54.64 14.41
C GLU A 764 -19.38 -53.17 13.98
N GLU A 765 -19.91 -52.26 14.81
CA GLU A 765 -19.77 -50.81 14.59
C GLU A 765 -18.47 -50.32 15.21
N TYR A 766 -17.65 -49.67 14.38
CA TYR A 766 -16.41 -49.02 14.80
C TYR A 766 -16.56 -47.50 14.68
N SER A 767 -16.16 -46.78 15.73
CA SER A 767 -15.95 -45.33 15.68
C SER A 767 -14.49 -45.06 15.34
N ILE A 768 -14.27 -44.39 14.21
CA ILE A 768 -12.94 -44.04 13.72
C ILE A 768 -12.77 -42.51 13.66
N GLU A 769 -11.55 -42.06 13.92
CA GLU A 769 -11.14 -40.67 13.83
C GLU A 769 -9.76 -40.62 13.19
N LEU A 770 -9.65 -39.94 12.06
CA LEU A 770 -8.40 -39.62 11.40
C LEU A 770 -7.97 -38.23 11.85
N ARG A 771 -6.75 -38.08 12.36
CA ARG A 771 -6.15 -36.77 12.65
C ARG A 771 -5.02 -36.51 11.68
N VAL A 772 -4.99 -35.32 11.13
CA VAL A 772 -3.99 -34.86 10.17
C VAL A 772 -3.24 -33.69 10.80
N TYR A 773 -1.91 -33.75 10.74
CA TYR A 773 -0.97 -32.74 11.21
C TYR A 773 0.03 -32.44 10.09
N GLY A 774 -0.36 -31.57 9.16
CA GLY A 774 0.37 -31.30 7.93
C GLY A 774 0.53 -32.56 7.09
N ALA A 775 1.70 -33.19 7.15
CA ALA A 775 2.01 -34.44 6.43
C ALA A 775 1.84 -35.70 7.28
N GLU A 776 1.71 -35.58 8.60
CA GLU A 776 1.53 -36.71 9.52
C GLU A 776 0.04 -37.03 9.69
N VAL A 777 -0.31 -38.31 9.63
CA VAL A 777 -1.69 -38.79 9.70
C VAL A 777 -1.80 -39.92 10.71
N GLU A 778 -2.75 -39.81 11.63
CA GLU A 778 -3.00 -40.75 12.72
C GLU A 778 -4.44 -41.28 12.68
N LEU A 779 -4.60 -42.61 12.62
CA LEU A 779 -5.90 -43.27 12.67
C LEU A 779 -6.20 -43.78 14.08
N PHE A 780 -7.24 -43.25 14.70
CA PHE A 780 -7.78 -43.67 15.99
C PHE A 780 -9.05 -44.51 15.82
N VAL A 781 -9.20 -45.54 16.65
CA VAL A 781 -10.41 -46.38 16.71
C VAL A 781 -10.84 -46.51 18.16
N GLY A 782 -12.09 -46.13 18.46
CA GLY A 782 -12.58 -46.06 19.84
C GLY A 782 -11.72 -45.19 20.75
N GLY A 783 -11.08 -44.15 20.19
CA GLY A 783 -10.15 -43.25 20.89
C GLY A 783 -8.73 -43.80 21.11
N SER A 784 -8.39 -44.98 20.59
CA SER A 784 -7.03 -45.54 20.66
C SER A 784 -6.32 -45.40 19.32
N LEU A 785 -5.07 -44.91 19.32
CA LEU A 785 -4.23 -44.83 18.12
C LEU A 785 -3.96 -46.24 17.59
N MET A 786 -4.38 -46.51 16.35
CA MET A 786 -4.20 -47.81 15.68
C MET A 786 -3.08 -47.78 14.66
N ALA A 787 -2.97 -46.72 13.85
CA ALA A 787 -1.96 -46.60 12.81
C ALA A 787 -1.52 -45.14 12.63
N SER A 788 -0.30 -44.92 12.17
CA SER A 788 0.18 -43.62 11.72
C SER A 788 1.01 -43.74 10.44
N ALA A 789 1.01 -42.68 9.65
CA ALA A 789 1.76 -42.55 8.40
C ALA A 789 2.24 -41.10 8.21
N GLU A 790 3.34 -40.93 7.49
CA GLU A 790 3.88 -39.62 7.08
C GLU A 790 3.91 -39.58 5.55
N PHE A 791 3.39 -38.51 4.97
CA PHE A 791 3.38 -38.25 3.53
C PHE A 791 4.52 -37.29 3.14
N ASP A 792 4.84 -37.21 1.85
CA ASP A 792 5.94 -36.34 1.37
C ASP A 792 5.62 -34.84 1.49
N ASN A 793 4.33 -34.47 1.49
CA ASN A 793 3.84 -33.09 1.62
C ASN A 793 2.62 -33.06 2.54
N ALA A 794 2.20 -31.85 2.93
CA ALA A 794 0.94 -31.66 3.64
C ALA A 794 -0.25 -32.22 2.83
N VAL A 795 -1.21 -32.83 3.52
CA VAL A 795 -2.33 -33.59 2.93
C VAL A 795 -3.68 -32.92 3.17
N ASN A 796 -3.69 -31.61 3.02
CA ASN A 796 -4.82 -30.71 3.24
C ASN A 796 -5.35 -30.08 1.94
N GLY A 797 -4.84 -30.47 0.76
CA GLY A 797 -5.14 -29.80 -0.51
C GLY A 797 -6.45 -30.23 -1.19
N GLY A 798 -6.92 -31.46 -0.97
CA GLY A 798 -8.11 -32.04 -1.60
C GLY A 798 -9.30 -32.26 -0.66
N ASP A 799 -10.42 -32.71 -1.25
CA ASP A 799 -11.69 -32.95 -0.56
C ASP A 799 -11.60 -34.10 0.46
N THR A 800 -12.62 -34.26 1.29
CA THR A 800 -12.72 -35.34 2.29
C THR A 800 -13.96 -36.19 2.05
N GLY A 801 -14.04 -37.39 2.62
CA GLY A 801 -15.17 -38.25 2.36
C GLY A 801 -15.10 -39.63 3.01
N LEU A 802 -15.96 -40.50 2.51
CA LEU A 802 -16.13 -41.88 2.96
C LEU A 802 -16.22 -42.80 1.74
N GLY A 803 -15.77 -44.05 1.85
CA GLY A 803 -15.88 -44.96 0.71
C GLY A 803 -15.58 -46.41 1.02
N ALA A 804 -15.95 -47.27 0.07
CA ALA A 804 -15.63 -48.69 0.08
C ALA A 804 -15.57 -49.22 -1.37
N LYS A 805 -14.81 -50.30 -1.59
CA LYS A 805 -14.66 -50.94 -2.90
C LYS A 805 -14.98 -52.42 -2.81
N GLY A 806 -15.87 -52.91 -3.68
CA GLY A 806 -16.25 -54.34 -3.68
C GLY A 806 -16.89 -54.84 -2.37
N ALA A 807 -17.26 -53.93 -1.47
CA ALA A 807 -17.76 -54.17 -0.12
C ALA A 807 -19.17 -53.63 0.08
N GLU A 808 -19.86 -54.17 1.09
CA GLU A 808 -21.09 -53.58 1.64
C GLU A 808 -20.75 -52.95 3.00
N THR A 809 -20.79 -51.61 3.06
CA THR A 809 -20.37 -50.85 4.24
C THR A 809 -21.33 -49.70 4.51
N SER A 810 -21.78 -49.59 5.76
CA SER A 810 -22.69 -48.55 6.23
C SER A 810 -21.95 -47.52 7.06
N PHE A 811 -22.24 -46.23 6.83
CA PHE A 811 -21.69 -45.09 7.56
C PHE A 811 -22.80 -44.35 8.32
N GLY A 812 -22.55 -44.04 9.60
CA GLY A 812 -23.56 -43.50 10.53
C GLY A 812 -23.49 -41.98 10.71
N ASN A 813 -22.32 -41.45 11.02
CA ASN A 813 -22.06 -40.01 11.14
C ASN A 813 -20.81 -39.60 10.38
N PHE A 814 -20.67 -38.33 10.07
CA PHE A 814 -19.45 -37.72 9.57
C PHE A 814 -19.18 -36.44 10.36
N ARG A 815 -17.91 -36.23 10.71
CA ARG A 815 -17.42 -34.97 11.26
C ARG A 815 -16.11 -34.57 10.59
N LEU A 816 -15.92 -33.28 10.39
CA LEU A 816 -14.66 -32.66 9.99
C LEU A 816 -14.41 -31.49 10.95
N ASP A 817 -13.28 -31.49 11.64
CA ASP A 817 -12.92 -30.56 12.72
C ASP A 817 -11.55 -29.94 12.47
N GLU A 818 -11.34 -28.66 12.80
CA GLU A 818 -9.99 -28.11 12.94
C GLU A 818 -9.35 -28.63 14.24
N ILE A 819 -8.05 -28.95 14.20
CA ILE A 819 -7.27 -29.22 15.42
C ILE A 819 -6.45 -27.97 15.74
N ALA A 820 -6.82 -27.27 16.80
CA ALA A 820 -6.10 -26.07 17.23
C ALA A 820 -4.59 -26.32 17.33
N SER A 821 -3.81 -25.51 16.60
CA SER A 821 -2.36 -25.51 16.68
C SER A 821 -1.94 -25.21 18.13
N SER A 822 -1.19 -26.10 18.77
CA SER A 822 -0.72 -25.84 20.13
C SER A 822 0.18 -24.59 20.11
N VAL A 823 -0.29 -23.51 20.74
CA VAL A 823 0.48 -22.26 20.90
C VAL A 823 1.89 -22.59 21.40
N ALA A 824 2.90 -22.11 20.67
CA ALA A 824 4.29 -22.22 21.08
C ALA A 824 4.46 -21.68 22.50
N VAL A 825 4.95 -22.55 23.40
CA VAL A 825 5.40 -22.16 24.73
C VAL A 825 6.43 -21.03 24.59
N PRO A 826 6.32 -19.91 25.33
CA PRO A 826 7.25 -18.80 25.21
C PRO A 826 8.68 -19.26 25.47
N ALA A 827 9.59 -18.68 24.68
CA ALA A 827 11.01 -19.00 24.58
C ALA A 827 11.69 -19.24 25.94
N ALA A 828 12.58 -20.24 25.92
CA ALA A 828 13.42 -20.65 27.03
C ALA A 828 14.00 -19.45 27.80
N THR A 829 13.76 -19.42 29.11
CA THR A 829 14.49 -18.54 30.02
C THR A 829 15.97 -18.88 29.95
N ASP A 830 16.73 -17.91 29.48
CA ASP A 830 18.18 -17.85 29.50
C ASP A 830 18.73 -18.29 30.86
N SER A 831 19.30 -19.49 30.90
CA SER A 831 19.95 -20.04 32.08
C SER A 831 21.46 -19.81 31.97
N VAL A 832 21.89 -18.61 32.34
CA VAL A 832 23.30 -18.33 32.63
C VAL A 832 23.39 -18.04 34.13
N PHE A 833 23.96 -18.99 34.88
CA PHE A 833 24.96 -18.79 35.96
C PHE A 833 25.09 -20.08 36.80
N ALA A 834 26.06 -20.92 36.43
CA ALA A 834 26.78 -21.78 37.38
C ALA A 834 28.12 -22.18 36.77
N GLU A 835 29.08 -21.25 36.79
CA GLU A 835 30.48 -21.57 36.55
C GLU A 835 31.03 -22.28 37.81
N VAL A 836 31.39 -23.56 37.67
CA VAL A 836 32.22 -24.28 38.64
C VAL A 836 33.64 -24.29 38.07
N GLY A 837 34.47 -23.36 38.54
CA GLY A 837 35.91 -23.35 38.36
C GLY A 837 36.60 -23.29 39.71
N GLY A 838 36.98 -24.44 40.26
CA GLY A 838 37.73 -24.52 41.51
C GLY A 838 39.17 -24.04 41.36
N GLY A 839 39.65 -23.28 42.35
CA GLY A 839 41.05 -22.93 42.55
C GLY A 839 41.35 -22.72 44.04
N LEU A 840 42.07 -23.69 44.62
CA LEU A 840 42.57 -23.76 45.99
C LEU A 840 43.94 -23.07 46.12
N LEU A 841 44.18 -22.38 47.25
CA LEU A 841 45.50 -21.98 47.83
C LEU A 841 46.21 -20.83 47.05
N ASP A 842 46.73 -19.74 47.63
CA ASP A 842 47.31 -19.39 48.94
C ASP A 842 46.92 -17.94 49.34
#